data_AF-R4VYB1-F1
#
_entry.id   AF-R4VYB1-F1
#
_cell.length_a   1.000
_cell.length_b   1.000
_cell.length_c   1.000
_cell.angle_alpha   90.00
_cell.angle_beta   90.00
_cell.angle_gamma   90.00
#
_symmetry.space_group_name_H-M   'P 1'
#
loop_
_entity.id
_entity.type
_entity.pdbx_description
1 polymer ?
#
loop_
_entity_poly.entity_id
_entity_poly.type
_entity_poly.pdbx_seq_one_letter_code
_entity_poly.pdbx_strand_id
1 'polypeptide(L)'
;MTDDDTTIELSRRTVLGGLGGIGVAATGAALGTSAYFTDDEAFEGNSLAAGSLDLKVDWQEWYNGTKIEAYPDPDNDGVQDAFASEPGQTTAKGVGYVCEDGADTPADLDPEHSLRTTVSGETFGSGPPLPLVHLTDLKPGDCGGLTLSFHLCDNPGFVWMNGTLTENAENDVTEPESAVDDSDGQGELADAIRTRLWYDADCDGERDDGEVPITPELSLAELLGVLGSDHGIPLDGALGDDGATIAQAPSLGPGTCPETPYDEVTTGTEEFPNGTTRQRMNPKCSDFGLVEAVRIGSDEPGGPLPAPGACATYETDYGDVRVCRDADGTITSWETDDSPDGSFDASGDGFCVSKVVVKGGNQGANIYHYDRDADPVERSSGDEGSFVTPTGQDYSHVSVCVDLVAEDGNGDDGRDCFENSTTHCVGLEWWLPVDRGNELQTDSVGFDVGFYAEQCRHNDDPPQTQRIELGKDAARNTGFEAVSDGGYFGSGYWKDDPTQTNQDGGTYEQLYLTFDQSFGPYYVSALAPFTIGDIQSIRYRTNTPSGVSQNYFLEIYTSPDGSNDDASWYGRLLQALPGDALNRTVSPDTWVTWRTESGTNQLTFYDHNHDYDTTDSTPGDAPNAYLGQDTGVTLADLQSTDAFDWSNYVSDADSTPKNYRDEEVRALRFATGSAWEDDHEGCLDAIEITLEDGRSAVVDLEP
;
A
#
# COMPACT_ATOMS: atom_id res chain seq x y z
N MET A 1 44.10 -48.97 -65.77
CA MET A 1 42.90 -48.56 -66.54
C MET A 1 42.31 -47.43 -65.71
N THR A 2 42.52 -46.19 -66.17
CA THR A 2 41.76 -44.94 -65.92
C THR A 2 41.36 -44.61 -64.47
N ASP A 3 42.01 -43.61 -63.84
CA ASP A 3 41.56 -42.21 -63.68
C ASP A 3 40.75 -42.09 -62.36
N ASP A 4 40.88 -41.14 -61.43
CA ASP A 4 41.61 -39.87 -61.32
C ASP A 4 41.76 -39.50 -59.81
N ASP A 5 42.69 -38.57 -59.55
CA ASP A 5 43.06 -37.84 -58.33
C ASP A 5 41.94 -37.50 -57.31
N THR A 6 42.15 -37.54 -55.98
CA THR A 6 42.99 -36.58 -55.23
C THR A 6 43.30 -37.08 -53.80
N THR A 7 44.55 -37.51 -53.57
CA THR A 7 45.54 -36.95 -52.58
C THR A 7 45.00 -36.20 -51.33
N ILE A 8 45.42 -36.41 -50.06
CA ILE A 8 46.65 -36.97 -49.44
C ILE A 8 46.37 -37.53 -48.03
N GLU A 9 47.06 -38.63 -47.74
CA GLU A 9 47.27 -39.33 -46.48
C GLU A 9 48.20 -38.64 -45.46
N LEU A 10 47.77 -38.67 -44.20
CA LEU A 10 48.42 -39.22 -42.99
C LEU A 10 49.72 -38.65 -42.33
N SER A 11 49.48 -38.41 -41.03
CA SER A 11 50.16 -38.25 -39.74
C SER A 11 51.64 -37.86 -39.52
N ARG A 12 51.78 -37.21 -38.33
CA ARG A 12 52.86 -37.19 -37.31
C ARG A 12 53.84 -36.01 -37.38
N ARG A 13 53.81 -35.14 -36.34
CA ARG A 13 54.78 -35.09 -35.21
C ARG A 13 54.82 -33.68 -34.54
N THR A 14 54.97 -33.66 -33.22
CA THR A 14 55.72 -32.66 -32.39
C THR A 14 54.90 -31.67 -31.54
N VAL A 15 54.86 -31.99 -30.24
CA VAL A 15 54.79 -31.07 -29.09
C VAL A 15 55.89 -29.99 -29.20
N LEU A 16 55.55 -28.70 -29.07
CA LEU A 16 56.23 -27.66 -28.26
C LEU A 16 55.52 -26.30 -28.48
N GLY A 17 55.39 -25.51 -27.41
CA GLY A 17 54.69 -24.22 -27.41
C GLY A 17 55.38 -23.12 -28.23
N GLY A 18 54.60 -22.09 -28.57
CA GLY A 18 55.03 -20.86 -29.24
C GLY A 18 55.46 -21.10 -30.69
N LEU A 19 55.06 -20.35 -31.70
CA LEU A 19 54.46 -19.03 -31.87
C LEU A 19 53.73 -19.10 -33.23
N GLY A 20 53.06 -18.04 -33.70
CA GLY A 20 52.66 -17.99 -35.10
C GLY A 20 53.78 -18.47 -36.04
N GLY A 21 53.49 -19.48 -36.89
CA GLY A 21 54.48 -20.04 -37.83
C GLY A 21 54.18 -21.45 -38.37
N ILE A 22 53.49 -21.51 -39.52
CA ILE A 22 53.58 -22.50 -40.64
C ILE A 22 54.01 -23.98 -40.34
N GLY A 23 53.16 -24.98 -40.68
CA GLY A 23 53.62 -26.31 -41.18
C GLY A 23 52.75 -27.58 -41.00
N VAL A 24 51.94 -27.93 -42.01
CA VAL A 24 51.60 -29.29 -42.59
C VAL A 24 51.24 -30.53 -41.71
N ALA A 25 50.00 -31.04 -41.90
CA ALA A 25 49.45 -32.43 -41.98
C ALA A 25 49.52 -33.50 -40.83
N ALA A 26 48.33 -33.87 -40.30
CA ALA A 26 47.60 -35.13 -40.58
C ALA A 26 47.09 -36.06 -39.43
N THR A 27 45.90 -36.59 -39.74
CA THR A 27 44.93 -37.57 -39.17
C THR A 27 45.39 -38.69 -38.22
N GLY A 28 44.52 -39.01 -37.25
CA GLY A 28 44.48 -40.32 -36.57
C GLY A 28 43.65 -40.36 -35.28
N ALA A 29 42.41 -40.83 -35.37
CA ALA A 29 41.53 -41.12 -34.23
C ALA A 29 41.95 -42.40 -33.47
N ALA A 30 42.00 -42.34 -32.14
CA ALA A 30 41.84 -43.50 -31.25
C ALA A 30 41.27 -43.02 -29.90
N LEU A 31 40.03 -43.44 -29.64
CA LEU A 31 39.24 -43.30 -28.42
C LEU A 31 39.98 -43.93 -27.22
N GLY A 32 40.14 -43.22 -26.09
CA GLY A 32 39.28 -43.33 -24.90
C GLY A 32 39.78 -44.46 -23.98
N THR A 33 40.31 -44.23 -22.77
CA THR A 33 39.80 -43.40 -21.68
C THR A 33 40.95 -43.02 -20.72
N SER A 34 41.11 -41.73 -20.46
CA SER A 34 41.60 -41.23 -19.18
C SER A 34 40.68 -40.07 -18.83
N ALA A 35 39.77 -40.31 -17.89
CA ALA A 35 38.93 -39.27 -17.33
C ALA A 35 39.85 -38.22 -16.69
N TYR A 36 39.90 -37.06 -17.32
CA TYR A 36 40.34 -35.83 -16.69
C TYR A 36 39.07 -35.23 -16.10
N PHE A 37 38.94 -35.24 -14.77
CA PHE A 37 37.90 -34.47 -14.10
C PHE A 37 38.35 -33.02 -14.13
N THR A 38 37.71 -32.23 -14.99
CA THR A 38 37.72 -30.77 -14.92
C THR A 38 36.28 -30.33 -15.16
N ASP A 39 35.83 -29.51 -14.24
CA ASP A 39 34.55 -28.83 -14.21
C ASP A 39 34.88 -27.34 -14.33
N ASP A 40 34.12 -26.59 -15.13
CA ASP A 40 34.37 -25.19 -15.50
C ASP A 40 33.01 -24.47 -15.47
N GLU A 41 32.74 -23.76 -14.36
CA GLU A 41 31.40 -23.23 -14.08
C GLU A 41 31.35 -21.77 -14.48
N ALA A 42 30.48 -21.44 -15.44
CA ALA A 42 30.28 -20.08 -15.92
C ALA A 42 28.83 -19.65 -15.66
N PHE A 43 28.67 -18.48 -15.04
CA PHE A 43 27.38 -17.79 -14.93
C PHE A 43 27.28 -16.78 -16.07
N GLU A 44 26.95 -17.26 -17.26
CA GLU A 44 26.71 -16.43 -18.44
C GLU A 44 25.22 -16.36 -18.74
N GLY A 45 24.70 -15.16 -19.06
CA GLY A 45 23.27 -14.95 -19.32
C GLY A 45 22.44 -14.53 -18.10
N ASN A 46 23.06 -14.04 -17.02
CA ASN A 46 22.33 -13.54 -15.87
C ASN A 46 21.51 -12.29 -16.27
N SER A 47 20.20 -12.39 -16.15
CA SER A 47 19.27 -11.28 -16.29
C SER A 47 18.48 -11.14 -14.99
N LEU A 48 18.48 -9.95 -14.42
CA LEU A 48 17.58 -9.58 -13.33
C LEU A 48 16.37 -8.90 -13.99
N ALA A 49 15.20 -9.49 -13.80
CA ALA A 49 13.92 -8.90 -14.17
C ALA A 49 13.14 -8.67 -12.87
N ALA A 50 12.51 -7.51 -12.74
CA ALA A 50 11.54 -7.29 -11.66
C ALA A 50 10.38 -8.28 -11.84
N GLY A 51 9.89 -8.85 -10.74
CA GLY A 51 8.62 -9.59 -10.79
C GLY A 51 7.49 -8.64 -11.20
N SER A 52 6.56 -9.13 -12.00
CA SER A 52 5.27 -8.49 -12.25
C SER A 52 4.23 -9.06 -11.29
N LEU A 53 3.15 -8.32 -11.05
CA LEU A 53 1.95 -8.84 -10.41
C LEU A 53 0.81 -8.57 -11.37
N ASP A 54 0.19 -9.63 -11.87
CA ASP A 54 -0.98 -9.55 -12.73
C ASP A 54 -2.14 -10.27 -12.04
N LEU A 55 -3.25 -9.55 -11.89
CA LEU A 55 -4.46 -10.00 -11.21
C LEU A 55 -5.56 -10.13 -12.26
N LYS A 56 -6.05 -11.35 -12.46
CA LYS A 56 -7.22 -11.62 -13.30
C LYS A 56 -8.43 -11.90 -12.45
N VAL A 57 -9.60 -11.57 -12.97
CA VAL A 57 -10.88 -11.88 -12.33
C VAL A 57 -11.80 -12.66 -13.26
N ASP A 58 -12.79 -13.33 -12.68
CA ASP A 58 -13.92 -13.89 -13.39
C ASP A 58 -15.15 -13.90 -12.48
N TRP A 59 -16.33 -14.18 -13.05
CA TRP A 59 -17.57 -14.08 -12.28
C TRP A 59 -18.69 -14.98 -12.80
N GLN A 60 -19.65 -15.22 -11.91
CA GLN A 60 -20.94 -15.83 -12.22
C GLN A 60 -22.04 -15.18 -11.37
N GLU A 61 -23.14 -14.79 -12.01
CA GLU A 61 -24.31 -14.20 -11.38
C GLU A 61 -25.53 -15.10 -11.53
N TRP A 62 -26.33 -15.17 -10.47
CA TRP A 62 -27.65 -15.77 -10.51
C TRP A 62 -28.71 -14.86 -9.86
N TYR A 63 -29.93 -14.94 -10.39
CA TYR A 63 -31.09 -14.22 -9.89
C TYR A 63 -32.27 -15.18 -9.75
N ASN A 64 -32.88 -15.25 -8.56
CA ASN A 64 -34.00 -16.14 -8.23
C ASN A 64 -33.77 -17.60 -8.69
N GLY A 65 -32.55 -18.12 -8.45
CA GLY A 65 -32.12 -19.48 -8.80
C GLY A 65 -31.87 -19.73 -10.29
N THR A 66 -31.81 -18.69 -11.11
CA THR A 66 -31.46 -18.78 -12.54
C THR A 66 -30.11 -18.12 -12.77
N LYS A 67 -29.16 -18.82 -13.38
CA LYS A 67 -27.89 -18.21 -13.82
C LYS A 67 -28.17 -17.28 -15.00
N ILE A 68 -27.69 -16.04 -14.92
CA ILE A 68 -28.05 -14.98 -15.88
C ILE A 68 -26.84 -14.37 -16.57
N GLU A 69 -25.66 -14.44 -15.95
CA GLU A 69 -24.44 -13.84 -16.46
C GLU A 69 -23.22 -14.59 -15.94
N ALA A 70 -22.22 -14.80 -16.80
CA ALA A 70 -20.94 -15.37 -16.43
C ALA A 70 -19.80 -14.86 -17.33
N TYR A 71 -18.58 -15.04 -16.82
CA TYR A 71 -17.34 -14.92 -17.58
C TYR A 71 -16.40 -16.02 -17.12
N PRO A 72 -15.75 -16.81 -18.00
CA PRO A 72 -15.99 -16.86 -19.44
C PRO A 72 -17.26 -17.68 -19.75
N ASP A 73 -17.97 -17.33 -20.82
CA ASP A 73 -19.19 -17.97 -21.34
C ASP A 73 -19.26 -17.81 -22.88
N PRO A 74 -18.33 -18.43 -23.64
CA PRO A 74 -18.31 -18.36 -25.10
C PRO A 74 -19.52 -19.02 -25.79
N ASP A 75 -20.23 -19.95 -25.13
CA ASP A 75 -21.46 -20.54 -25.70
C ASP A 75 -22.76 -19.88 -25.25
N ASN A 76 -22.65 -18.83 -24.44
CA ASN A 76 -23.68 -17.86 -24.13
C ASN A 76 -24.91 -18.50 -23.46
N ASP A 77 -24.67 -19.46 -22.58
CA ASP A 77 -25.73 -20.17 -21.86
C ASP A 77 -25.98 -19.61 -20.44
N GLY A 78 -25.22 -18.57 -20.06
CA GLY A 78 -25.29 -17.91 -18.75
C GLY A 78 -24.59 -18.70 -17.65
N VAL A 79 -23.89 -19.78 -17.97
CA VAL A 79 -23.12 -20.60 -17.03
C VAL A 79 -21.64 -20.41 -17.29
N GLN A 80 -20.87 -20.27 -16.22
CA GLN A 80 -19.44 -20.10 -16.34
C GLN A 80 -18.77 -21.35 -16.92
N ASP A 81 -17.92 -21.13 -17.92
CA ASP A 81 -17.06 -22.13 -18.49
C ASP A 81 -15.71 -22.22 -17.80
N ALA A 82 -15.19 -23.44 -17.72
CA ALA A 82 -13.87 -23.66 -17.16
C ALA A 82 -12.77 -23.08 -18.07
N PHE A 83 -11.77 -22.45 -17.45
CA PHE A 83 -10.49 -22.15 -18.09
C PHE A 83 -9.73 -23.43 -18.46
N ALA A 84 -8.82 -23.31 -19.42
CA ALA A 84 -7.86 -24.36 -19.69
C ALA A 84 -6.95 -24.56 -18.46
N SER A 85 -6.60 -25.81 -18.15
CA SER A 85 -5.85 -26.14 -16.94
C SER A 85 -4.35 -25.80 -17.01
N GLU A 86 -3.83 -25.45 -18.19
CA GLU A 86 -2.40 -25.26 -18.43
C GLU A 86 -2.15 -24.13 -19.45
N PRO A 87 -1.06 -23.36 -19.32
CA PRO A 87 -0.69 -22.31 -20.28
C PRO A 87 -0.57 -22.81 -21.73
N GLY A 88 -1.02 -22.00 -22.69
CA GLY A 88 -1.02 -22.32 -24.12
C GLY A 88 -1.99 -23.43 -24.56
N GLN A 89 -2.89 -23.88 -23.68
CA GLN A 89 -4.00 -24.77 -24.03
C GLN A 89 -5.31 -24.00 -24.17
N THR A 90 -6.26 -24.59 -24.89
CA THR A 90 -7.64 -24.11 -24.97
C THR A 90 -8.60 -25.26 -24.70
N THR A 91 -9.72 -24.96 -24.03
CA THR A 91 -10.80 -25.92 -23.81
C THR A 91 -11.53 -26.24 -25.10
N ALA A 92 -12.41 -27.26 -25.06
CA ALA A 92 -13.25 -27.60 -26.21
C ALA A 92 -14.20 -26.46 -26.64
N LYS A 93 -14.49 -25.53 -25.73
CA LYS A 93 -15.30 -24.33 -25.97
C LYS A 93 -14.47 -23.10 -26.37
N GLY A 94 -13.14 -23.24 -26.42
CA GLY A 94 -12.23 -22.21 -26.92
C GLY A 94 -11.70 -21.24 -25.86
N VAL A 95 -11.91 -21.53 -24.58
CA VAL A 95 -11.38 -20.76 -23.45
C VAL A 95 -9.93 -21.15 -23.19
N GLY A 96 -9.01 -20.20 -23.12
CA GLY A 96 -7.60 -20.35 -22.82
C GLY A 96 -7.28 -20.52 -21.34
N TYR A 97 -6.00 -20.42 -20.99
CA TYR A 97 -5.55 -20.43 -19.60
C TYR A 97 -5.98 -19.14 -18.89
N VAL A 98 -6.27 -19.19 -17.59
CA VAL A 98 -6.83 -18.03 -16.86
C VAL A 98 -5.93 -16.79 -16.89
N CYS A 99 -4.61 -16.96 -16.96
CA CYS A 99 -3.69 -15.82 -17.09
C CYS A 99 -3.56 -15.26 -18.52
N GLU A 100 -4.18 -15.90 -19.50
CA GLU A 100 -4.28 -15.41 -20.87
C GLU A 100 -5.67 -14.84 -21.16
N ASP A 101 -6.72 -15.53 -20.69
CA ASP A 101 -8.12 -15.28 -21.05
C ASP A 101 -9.00 -14.87 -19.85
N GLY A 102 -8.44 -14.71 -18.65
CA GLY A 102 -9.13 -14.12 -17.49
C GLY A 102 -9.36 -12.62 -17.69
N ALA A 103 -10.38 -12.06 -17.03
CA ALA A 103 -10.81 -10.70 -17.32
C ALA A 103 -9.82 -9.65 -16.79
N ASP A 104 -9.49 -8.68 -17.66
CA ASP A 104 -8.82 -7.42 -17.36
C ASP A 104 -9.87 -6.29 -17.34
N THR A 105 -10.46 -6.04 -16.18
CA THR A 105 -11.45 -4.96 -16.04
C THR A 105 -10.79 -3.59 -16.19
N PRO A 106 -11.40 -2.62 -16.91
CA PRO A 106 -12.77 -2.64 -17.43
C PRO A 106 -12.93 -3.16 -18.86
N ALA A 107 -11.86 -3.60 -19.54
CA ALA A 107 -11.92 -3.97 -20.97
C ALA A 107 -12.85 -5.17 -21.23
N ASP A 108 -12.81 -6.17 -20.35
CA ASP A 108 -13.61 -7.39 -20.45
C ASP A 108 -15.06 -7.26 -19.97
N LEU A 109 -15.45 -6.08 -19.45
CA LEU A 109 -16.85 -5.77 -19.20
C LEU A 109 -17.61 -5.43 -20.50
N ASP A 110 -16.93 -5.23 -21.63
CA ASP A 110 -17.59 -5.04 -22.94
C ASP A 110 -18.00 -6.40 -23.54
N PRO A 111 -19.31 -6.73 -23.64
CA PRO A 111 -19.78 -7.99 -24.19
C PRO A 111 -19.59 -8.11 -25.71
N GLU A 112 -19.29 -7.03 -26.45
CA GLU A 112 -19.11 -7.12 -27.91
C GLU A 112 -17.76 -7.75 -28.33
N HIS A 113 -16.79 -7.83 -27.41
CA HIS A 113 -15.41 -8.25 -27.70
C HIS A 113 -14.80 -9.22 -26.68
N SER A 114 -15.57 -9.73 -25.72
CA SER A 114 -15.07 -10.53 -24.60
C SER A 114 -15.69 -11.94 -24.55
N LEU A 115 -15.22 -12.76 -23.61
CA LEU A 115 -15.82 -14.04 -23.27
C LEU A 115 -17.06 -13.91 -22.37
N ARG A 116 -17.61 -12.70 -22.16
CA ARG A 116 -18.78 -12.46 -21.28
C ARG A 116 -20.09 -12.94 -21.90
N THR A 117 -21.04 -13.37 -21.07
CA THR A 117 -22.43 -13.59 -21.48
C THR A 117 -23.03 -12.36 -22.18
N THR A 118 -23.66 -12.58 -23.34
CA THR A 118 -24.29 -11.55 -24.17
C THR A 118 -25.81 -11.71 -24.16
N VAL A 119 -26.50 -10.95 -23.31
CA VAL A 119 -27.96 -10.89 -23.25
C VAL A 119 -28.44 -9.47 -23.53
N SER A 120 -29.18 -9.32 -24.62
CA SER A 120 -29.69 -8.01 -25.03
C SER A 120 -30.73 -7.48 -24.03
N GLY A 121 -30.47 -6.29 -23.49
CA GLY A 121 -31.29 -5.64 -22.48
C GLY A 121 -30.81 -5.85 -21.04
N GLU A 122 -29.94 -6.84 -20.82
CA GLU A 122 -29.38 -7.18 -19.49
C GLU A 122 -27.88 -6.88 -19.43
N THR A 123 -27.11 -7.27 -20.45
CA THR A 123 -25.65 -7.02 -20.53
C THR A 123 -25.28 -5.97 -21.58
N PHE A 124 -26.10 -5.77 -22.62
CA PHE A 124 -25.93 -4.70 -23.61
C PHE A 124 -27.24 -4.18 -24.21
N GLY A 125 -27.27 -2.90 -24.59
CA GLY A 125 -28.44 -2.22 -25.15
C GLY A 125 -28.12 -1.39 -26.40
N SER A 126 -28.85 -0.29 -26.62
CA SER A 126 -28.55 0.68 -27.69
C SER A 126 -27.47 1.71 -27.30
N GLY A 127 -26.81 1.51 -26.16
CA GLY A 127 -25.82 2.40 -25.53
C GLY A 127 -24.58 1.63 -25.06
N PRO A 128 -23.77 2.16 -24.13
CA PRO A 128 -22.61 1.45 -23.58
C PRO A 128 -23.01 0.13 -22.89
N PRO A 129 -22.06 -0.81 -22.68
CA PRO A 129 -22.27 -2.02 -21.89
C PRO A 129 -22.93 -1.74 -20.55
N LEU A 130 -23.83 -2.63 -20.12
CA LEU A 130 -24.50 -2.50 -18.82
C LEU A 130 -23.57 -3.01 -17.70
N PRO A 131 -23.75 -2.51 -16.46
CA PRO A 131 -23.01 -2.96 -15.29
C PRO A 131 -23.11 -4.47 -15.07
N LEU A 132 -22.25 -5.03 -14.23
CA LEU A 132 -22.26 -6.46 -13.90
C LEU A 132 -23.56 -6.88 -13.23
N VAL A 133 -24.04 -6.14 -12.23
CA VAL A 133 -25.37 -6.35 -11.65
C VAL A 133 -26.29 -5.25 -12.18
N HIS A 134 -27.23 -5.61 -13.03
CA HIS A 134 -28.20 -4.67 -13.61
C HIS A 134 -29.63 -5.20 -13.54
N LEU A 135 -30.29 -4.93 -12.42
CA LEU A 135 -31.67 -5.35 -12.17
C LEU A 135 -32.61 -4.14 -12.18
N THR A 136 -33.67 -4.20 -12.97
CA THR A 136 -34.58 -3.06 -13.18
C THR A 136 -35.91 -3.14 -12.42
N ASP A 137 -36.21 -4.30 -11.82
CA ASP A 137 -37.51 -4.58 -11.19
C ASP A 137 -37.37 -5.55 -10.02
N LEU A 138 -36.76 -5.06 -8.93
CA LEU A 138 -36.54 -5.80 -7.70
C LEU A 138 -37.76 -5.73 -6.78
N LYS A 139 -38.15 -6.86 -6.17
CA LYS A 139 -39.31 -6.97 -5.28
C LYS A 139 -38.97 -7.62 -3.96
N PRO A 140 -39.71 -7.32 -2.88
CA PRO A 140 -39.62 -8.06 -1.63
C PRO A 140 -39.76 -9.56 -1.85
N GLY A 141 -38.77 -10.33 -1.41
CA GLY A 141 -38.64 -11.77 -1.60
C GLY A 141 -37.73 -12.20 -2.75
N ASP A 142 -37.27 -11.26 -3.59
CA ASP A 142 -36.25 -11.56 -4.59
C ASP A 142 -34.88 -11.75 -3.94
N CYS A 143 -34.08 -12.65 -4.50
CA CYS A 143 -32.70 -12.90 -4.11
C CYS A 143 -31.81 -13.14 -5.32
N GLY A 144 -30.52 -12.95 -5.13
CA GLY A 144 -29.51 -13.22 -6.12
C GLY A 144 -28.16 -13.47 -5.47
N GLY A 145 -27.20 -13.84 -6.29
CA GLY A 145 -25.84 -14.03 -5.84
C GLY A 145 -24.84 -13.79 -6.95
N LEU A 146 -23.63 -13.45 -6.53
CA LEU A 146 -22.49 -13.15 -7.37
C LEU A 146 -21.29 -13.91 -6.80
N THR A 147 -20.76 -14.84 -7.58
CA THR A 147 -19.47 -15.47 -7.32
C THR A 147 -18.42 -14.68 -8.07
N LEU A 148 -17.42 -14.16 -7.36
CA LEU A 148 -16.26 -13.48 -7.92
C LEU A 148 -15.02 -14.32 -7.66
N SER A 149 -14.26 -14.62 -8.70
CA SER A 149 -12.97 -15.30 -8.55
C SER A 149 -11.83 -14.36 -8.87
N PHE A 150 -10.70 -14.54 -8.19
CA PHE A 150 -9.46 -13.83 -8.46
C PHE A 150 -8.29 -14.81 -8.65
N HIS A 151 -7.32 -14.40 -9.49
CA HIS A 151 -6.17 -15.22 -9.86
C HIS A 151 -4.92 -14.35 -9.94
N LEU A 152 -3.90 -14.72 -9.18
CA LEU A 152 -2.58 -14.08 -9.24
C LEU A 152 -1.70 -14.83 -10.23
N CYS A 153 -1.36 -14.21 -11.36
CA CYS A 153 -0.73 -14.93 -12.46
C CYS A 153 0.78 -15.06 -12.37
N ASP A 154 1.42 -14.10 -11.70
CA ASP A 154 2.88 -13.98 -11.71
C ASP A 154 3.49 -14.36 -10.37
N ASN A 155 3.17 -13.63 -9.31
CA ASN A 155 3.75 -13.82 -7.98
C ASN A 155 2.65 -13.91 -6.93
N PRO A 156 2.90 -14.61 -5.80
CA PRO A 156 2.01 -14.57 -4.65
C PRO A 156 1.73 -13.13 -4.21
N GLY A 157 0.56 -12.91 -3.61
CA GLY A 157 0.06 -11.56 -3.36
C GLY A 157 -0.95 -11.49 -2.22
N PHE A 158 -0.97 -10.33 -1.56
CA PHE A 158 -2.03 -9.91 -0.67
C PHE A 158 -3.16 -9.37 -1.54
N VAL A 159 -4.41 -9.74 -1.23
CA VAL A 159 -5.60 -9.33 -1.99
C VAL A 159 -6.61 -8.66 -1.08
N TRP A 160 -7.09 -7.47 -1.45
CA TRP A 160 -8.16 -6.77 -0.76
C TRP A 160 -9.43 -6.80 -1.62
N MET A 161 -10.57 -6.96 -0.98
CA MET A 161 -11.87 -6.73 -1.61
C MET A 161 -12.34 -5.31 -1.28
N ASN A 162 -12.67 -4.55 -2.31
CA ASN A 162 -13.14 -3.17 -2.17
C ASN A 162 -14.53 -3.00 -2.79
N GLY A 163 -15.15 -1.87 -2.47
CA GLY A 163 -16.47 -1.54 -2.98
C GLY A 163 -16.86 -0.13 -2.59
N THR A 164 -17.77 0.46 -3.35
CA THR A 164 -18.21 1.83 -3.12
C THR A 164 -19.66 1.99 -3.54
N LEU A 165 -20.47 2.63 -2.70
CA LEU A 165 -21.81 3.07 -3.05
C LEU A 165 -21.73 4.27 -4.00
N THR A 166 -22.22 4.11 -5.22
CA THR A 166 -22.16 5.15 -6.27
C THR A 166 -23.47 5.93 -6.39
N GLU A 167 -24.60 5.31 -6.03
CA GLU A 167 -25.92 5.94 -6.05
C GLU A 167 -26.85 5.30 -5.00
N ASN A 168 -27.64 6.12 -4.32
CA ASN A 168 -28.73 5.66 -3.45
C ASN A 168 -29.89 6.67 -3.53
N ALA A 169 -30.81 6.41 -4.47
CA ALA A 169 -31.83 7.38 -4.88
C ALA A 169 -33.24 6.90 -4.55
N GLU A 170 -34.01 7.78 -3.91
CA GLU A 170 -35.46 7.65 -3.65
C GLU A 170 -36.30 7.67 -4.94
N ASN A 171 -35.80 8.36 -5.95
CA ASN A 171 -36.57 8.70 -7.14
C ASN A 171 -37.89 9.44 -6.84
N ASP A 172 -39.06 8.85 -7.14
CA ASP A 172 -40.37 9.51 -7.05
C ASP A 172 -41.27 8.77 -6.04
N VAL A 173 -41.55 9.38 -4.88
CA VAL A 173 -42.46 8.79 -3.89
C VAL A 173 -43.91 8.79 -4.40
N THR A 174 -44.46 7.61 -4.70
CA THR A 174 -45.81 7.45 -5.28
C THR A 174 -46.75 6.62 -4.42
N GLU A 175 -48.05 6.91 -4.40
CA GLU A 175 -49.02 6.04 -3.69
C GLU A 175 -48.95 4.60 -4.24
N PRO A 176 -48.73 3.57 -3.40
CA PRO A 176 -48.93 3.53 -1.94
C PRO A 176 -47.70 3.79 -1.03
N GLU A 177 -46.51 4.03 -1.56
CA GLU A 177 -45.26 4.31 -0.84
C GLU A 177 -45.40 5.47 0.13
N SER A 178 -45.96 6.60 -0.31
CA SER A 178 -46.21 7.81 0.50
C SER A 178 -47.11 7.61 1.73
N ALA A 179 -47.75 6.45 1.88
CA ALA A 179 -48.55 6.10 3.04
C ALA A 179 -47.77 5.38 4.16
N VAL A 180 -46.57 4.89 3.84
CA VAL A 180 -45.72 4.08 4.73
C VAL A 180 -44.30 4.60 4.83
N ASP A 181 -43.80 5.29 3.80
CA ASP A 181 -42.50 5.95 3.77
C ASP A 181 -42.53 7.23 4.63
N ASP A 182 -41.56 7.34 5.55
CA ASP A 182 -41.33 8.47 6.44
C ASP A 182 -39.94 9.11 6.29
N SER A 183 -39.23 8.81 5.18
CA SER A 183 -37.87 9.25 4.89
C SER A 183 -37.75 10.72 4.45
N ASP A 184 -36.53 11.28 4.48
CA ASP A 184 -36.23 12.65 4.01
C ASP A 184 -35.64 12.64 2.57
N GLY A 185 -36.08 11.69 1.73
CA GLY A 185 -35.77 11.61 0.30
C GLY A 185 -34.42 11.00 -0.05
N GLN A 186 -34.00 9.97 0.69
CA GLN A 186 -32.83 9.15 0.38
C GLN A 186 -33.26 7.69 0.31
N GLY A 187 -32.89 6.98 -0.75
CA GLY A 187 -33.40 5.63 -0.98
C GLY A 187 -33.10 4.66 0.16
N GLU A 188 -34.10 3.87 0.52
CA GLU A 188 -34.03 2.85 1.56
C GLU A 188 -33.52 1.50 1.04
N LEU A 189 -33.49 1.32 -0.28
CA LEU A 189 -33.19 0.04 -0.89
C LEU A 189 -31.83 -0.54 -0.46
N ALA A 190 -30.79 0.29 -0.35
CA ALA A 190 -29.46 -0.15 0.08
C ALA A 190 -29.46 -0.66 1.55
N ASP A 191 -30.28 -0.07 2.41
CA ASP A 191 -30.41 -0.51 3.81
C ASP A 191 -31.31 -1.75 3.95
N ALA A 192 -32.21 -1.96 2.99
CA ALA A 192 -33.18 -3.04 3.03
C ALA A 192 -32.63 -4.36 2.47
N ILE A 193 -31.76 -4.29 1.46
CA ILE A 193 -31.08 -5.47 0.91
C ILE A 193 -30.14 -6.03 1.97
N ARG A 194 -30.29 -7.31 2.29
CA ARG A 194 -29.40 -8.05 3.18
C ARG A 194 -28.37 -8.80 2.35
N THR A 195 -27.15 -8.91 2.88
CA THR A 195 -25.99 -9.45 2.18
C THR A 195 -25.20 -10.40 3.07
N ARG A 196 -24.53 -11.36 2.44
CA ARG A 196 -23.53 -12.25 3.06
C ARG A 196 -22.36 -12.41 2.13
N LEU A 197 -21.16 -12.38 2.70
CA LEU A 197 -19.90 -12.56 2.00
C LEU A 197 -19.12 -13.71 2.63
N TRP A 198 -18.61 -14.64 1.82
CA TRP A 198 -17.83 -15.79 2.29
C TRP A 198 -16.78 -16.23 1.27
N TYR A 199 -15.78 -16.98 1.73
CA TYR A 199 -14.89 -17.72 0.85
C TYR A 199 -15.63 -18.93 0.31
N ASP A 200 -15.89 -18.89 -0.98
CA ASP A 200 -16.53 -19.96 -1.73
C ASP A 200 -15.44 -20.97 -2.15
N ALA A 201 -15.41 -22.11 -1.48
CA ALA A 201 -14.28 -23.04 -1.59
C ALA A 201 -14.34 -23.90 -2.86
N ASP A 202 -15.54 -24.13 -3.40
CA ASP A 202 -15.75 -24.91 -4.61
C ASP A 202 -16.30 -24.10 -5.79
N CYS A 203 -16.42 -22.78 -5.61
CA CYS A 203 -16.82 -21.79 -6.61
C CYS A 203 -18.24 -22.04 -7.16
N ASP A 204 -19.13 -22.62 -6.36
CA ASP A 204 -20.47 -22.97 -6.80
C ASP A 204 -21.50 -21.85 -6.56
N GLY A 205 -21.14 -20.84 -5.76
CA GLY A 205 -21.97 -19.69 -5.40
C GLY A 205 -23.04 -19.98 -4.36
N GLU A 206 -22.99 -21.14 -3.70
CA GLU A 206 -23.85 -21.55 -2.60
C GLU A 206 -23.03 -21.62 -1.31
N ARG A 207 -23.56 -21.05 -0.21
CA ARG A 207 -22.86 -21.11 1.07
C ARG A 207 -23.03 -22.49 1.71
N ASP A 208 -21.92 -23.19 1.88
CA ASP A 208 -21.87 -24.55 2.41
C ASP A 208 -21.38 -24.65 3.87
N ASP A 209 -21.70 -25.79 4.51
CA ASP A 209 -21.23 -26.11 5.86
C ASP A 209 -19.70 -26.31 5.86
N GLY A 210 -18.97 -25.35 6.42
CA GLY A 210 -17.50 -25.39 6.52
C GLY A 210 -16.82 -24.25 5.78
N GLU A 211 -17.56 -23.50 4.96
CA GLU A 211 -17.06 -22.29 4.33
C GLU A 211 -16.95 -21.13 5.30
N VAL A 212 -15.91 -20.34 5.10
CA VAL A 212 -15.50 -19.30 6.04
C VAL A 212 -16.22 -18.00 5.69
N PRO A 213 -17.09 -17.47 6.58
CA PRO A 213 -17.71 -16.17 6.36
C PRO A 213 -16.66 -15.06 6.42
N ILE A 214 -16.70 -14.14 5.46
CA ILE A 214 -15.84 -12.96 5.43
C ILE A 214 -16.47 -11.85 6.27
N THR A 215 -17.79 -11.66 6.15
CA THR A 215 -18.55 -10.73 6.99
C THR A 215 -19.72 -11.45 7.68
N PRO A 216 -20.23 -10.91 8.81
CA PRO A 216 -21.57 -11.25 9.26
C PRO A 216 -22.63 -10.82 8.24
N GLU A 217 -23.89 -11.07 8.55
CA GLU A 217 -25.00 -10.60 7.73
C GLU A 217 -25.17 -9.07 7.88
N LEU A 218 -24.89 -8.34 6.80
CA LEU A 218 -24.96 -6.88 6.75
C LEU A 218 -26.02 -6.42 5.76
N SER A 219 -26.57 -5.21 5.94
CA SER A 219 -27.25 -4.54 4.82
C SER A 219 -26.25 -4.21 3.71
N LEU A 220 -26.73 -4.00 2.47
CA LEU A 220 -25.85 -3.61 1.36
C LEU A 220 -25.15 -2.27 1.65
N ALA A 221 -25.84 -1.32 2.28
CA ALA A 221 -25.25 -0.04 2.70
C ALA A 221 -24.11 -0.24 3.72
N GLU A 222 -24.29 -1.13 4.70
CA GLU A 222 -23.25 -1.47 5.69
C GLU A 222 -22.07 -2.19 5.04
N LEU A 223 -22.32 -3.20 4.20
CA LEU A 223 -21.29 -3.93 3.47
C LEU A 223 -20.43 -2.98 2.63
N LEU A 224 -21.05 -2.06 1.89
CA LEU A 224 -20.33 -1.07 1.08
C LEU A 224 -19.60 -0.03 1.94
N GLY A 225 -20.09 0.26 3.15
CA GLY A 225 -19.36 1.06 4.13
C GLY A 225 -18.05 0.38 4.56
N VAL A 226 -18.10 -0.92 4.87
CA VAL A 226 -16.91 -1.71 5.24
C VAL A 226 -15.93 -1.83 4.06
N LEU A 227 -16.45 -2.15 2.87
CA LEU A 227 -15.66 -2.29 1.64
C LEU A 227 -15.06 -0.97 1.13
N GLY A 228 -15.64 0.17 1.52
CA GLY A 228 -15.21 1.52 1.12
C GLY A 228 -14.20 2.18 2.05
N SER A 229 -13.71 1.48 3.07
CA SER A 229 -12.57 1.92 3.91
C SER A 229 -11.27 2.03 3.09
N ASP A 230 -10.24 2.73 3.60
CA ASP A 230 -9.04 3.18 2.85
C ASP A 230 -8.40 2.14 1.89
N HIS A 231 -8.46 0.84 2.20
CA HIS A 231 -8.00 -0.25 1.32
C HIS A 231 -9.02 -1.40 1.14
N GLY A 232 -10.23 -1.29 1.69
CA GLY A 232 -11.22 -2.38 1.73
C GLY A 232 -10.85 -3.53 2.69
N ILE A 233 -11.48 -4.70 2.53
CA ILE A 233 -11.30 -5.86 3.41
C ILE A 233 -10.04 -6.65 2.99
N PRO A 234 -9.04 -6.84 3.87
CA PRO A 234 -7.86 -7.67 3.61
C PRO A 234 -8.20 -9.16 3.68
N LEU A 235 -8.23 -9.87 2.54
CA LEU A 235 -8.57 -11.29 2.49
C LEU A 235 -7.43 -12.20 2.97
N ASP A 236 -7.61 -13.08 3.94
CA ASP A 236 -6.57 -14.02 4.36
C ASP A 236 -6.40 -15.20 3.39
N GLY A 237 -5.15 -15.50 3.02
CA GLY A 237 -4.76 -16.65 2.20
C GLY A 237 -4.50 -17.94 3.00
N ALA A 238 -4.65 -17.91 4.32
CA ALA A 238 -4.29 -19.02 5.20
C ALA A 238 -5.08 -20.29 4.87
N LEU A 239 -4.36 -21.33 4.44
CA LEU A 239 -4.96 -22.61 4.08
C LEU A 239 -5.21 -23.49 5.30
N GLY A 240 -6.32 -24.23 5.26
CA GLY A 240 -6.67 -25.24 6.26
C GLY A 240 -5.80 -26.47 6.23
N ASP A 241 -6.06 -27.39 7.16
CA ASP A 241 -5.33 -28.66 7.29
C ASP A 241 -5.40 -29.54 6.00
N ASP A 242 -6.36 -29.28 5.11
CA ASP A 242 -6.49 -29.94 3.82
C ASP A 242 -5.58 -29.34 2.72
N GLY A 243 -4.98 -28.18 2.98
CA GLY A 243 -4.11 -27.45 2.05
C GLY A 243 -4.82 -26.92 0.81
N ALA A 244 -6.15 -26.78 0.85
CA ALA A 244 -6.95 -26.36 -0.30
C ALA A 244 -8.02 -25.31 0.05
N THR A 245 -8.58 -25.37 1.26
CA THR A 245 -9.61 -24.42 1.70
C THR A 245 -9.00 -23.29 2.50
N ILE A 246 -9.56 -22.09 2.38
CA ILE A 246 -9.22 -20.98 3.29
C ILE A 246 -9.74 -21.31 4.68
N ALA A 247 -8.90 -21.18 5.69
CA ALA A 247 -9.21 -21.56 7.07
C ALA A 247 -9.43 -20.39 8.01
N GLN A 248 -9.16 -19.16 7.56
CA GLN A 248 -9.25 -17.97 8.39
C GLN A 248 -10.07 -16.89 7.69
N ALA A 249 -11.01 -16.32 8.44
CA ALA A 249 -11.71 -15.11 8.02
C ALA A 249 -10.77 -13.91 8.19
N PRO A 250 -10.96 -12.82 7.44
CA PRO A 250 -10.31 -11.56 7.73
C PRO A 250 -10.56 -11.12 9.18
N SER A 251 -9.56 -10.50 9.81
CA SER A 251 -9.69 -9.88 11.14
C SER A 251 -10.50 -8.59 11.05
N LEU A 252 -11.81 -8.73 10.82
CA LEU A 252 -12.76 -7.62 10.85
C LEU A 252 -13.43 -7.55 12.20
N GLY A 253 -13.24 -6.44 12.88
CA GLY A 253 -13.91 -6.21 14.14
C GLY A 253 -14.02 -4.73 14.46
N PRO A 254 -14.90 -4.38 15.40
CA PRO A 254 -14.92 -3.05 16.00
C PRO A 254 -13.61 -2.64 16.70
N GLY A 255 -12.64 -3.55 16.79
CA GLY A 255 -11.47 -3.43 17.65
C GLY A 255 -11.85 -3.65 19.13
N THR A 256 -10.82 -3.91 19.94
CA THR A 256 -10.93 -3.87 21.39
C THR A 256 -10.76 -2.43 21.86
N CYS A 257 -11.65 -1.98 22.74
CA CYS A 257 -11.54 -0.63 23.23
C CYS A 257 -10.37 -0.47 24.19
N PRO A 258 -9.42 0.44 23.91
CA PRO A 258 -8.40 0.76 24.89
C PRO A 258 -9.09 1.29 26.14
N GLU A 259 -8.43 1.15 27.29
CA GLU A 259 -9.01 1.47 28.60
C GLU A 259 -9.24 2.99 28.79
N THR A 260 -9.79 3.79 27.85
CA THR A 260 -9.95 5.26 27.88
C THR A 260 -11.43 5.70 27.90
N PRO A 261 -11.87 6.69 28.71
CA PRO A 261 -13.27 7.09 28.72
C PRO A 261 -13.55 8.03 27.56
N TYR A 262 -14.60 7.71 26.81
CA TYR A 262 -15.16 8.54 25.75
C TYR A 262 -15.82 9.80 26.34
N ASP A 263 -15.20 10.98 26.16
CA ASP A 263 -15.56 12.18 26.95
C ASP A 263 -16.40 13.24 26.20
N GLU A 264 -17.02 12.93 25.05
CA GLU A 264 -17.86 13.92 24.34
C GLU A 264 -19.24 13.41 23.89
N VAL A 265 -20.23 13.55 24.78
CA VAL A 265 -21.65 13.46 24.40
C VAL A 265 -22.07 14.78 23.74
N THR A 266 -22.03 14.83 22.40
CA THR A 266 -22.70 15.90 21.66
C THR A 266 -24.10 15.46 21.24
N THR A 267 -25.13 15.96 21.91
CA THR A 267 -26.52 15.80 21.45
C THR A 267 -26.84 16.88 20.42
N GLY A 268 -26.93 16.54 19.13
CA GLY A 268 -27.30 17.51 18.10
C GLY A 268 -27.32 16.93 16.68
N THR A 269 -27.87 17.71 15.73
CA THR A 269 -27.68 17.51 14.29
C THR A 269 -26.20 17.49 13.96
N GLU A 270 -25.64 16.30 13.77
CA GLU A 270 -24.34 16.18 13.12
C GLU A 270 -24.45 16.57 11.64
N GLU A 271 -23.34 17.07 11.11
CA GLU A 271 -23.19 17.34 9.68
C GLU A 271 -23.01 15.98 8.99
N PHE A 272 -23.97 15.60 8.15
CA PHE A 272 -23.93 14.32 7.45
C PHE A 272 -22.82 14.34 6.37
N PRO A 273 -22.32 13.17 5.91
CA PRO A 273 -21.23 13.06 4.93
C PRO A 273 -21.42 13.87 3.63
N ASN A 274 -22.65 14.27 3.30
CA ASN A 274 -23.00 15.12 2.15
C ASN A 274 -23.02 16.64 2.45
N GLY A 275 -22.53 17.08 3.61
CA GLY A 275 -22.50 18.49 4.03
C GLY A 275 -23.87 19.09 4.37
N THR A 276 -24.90 18.25 4.57
CA THR A 276 -26.23 18.74 4.99
C THR A 276 -26.33 18.81 6.51
N THR A 277 -26.72 19.98 7.01
CA THR A 277 -27.05 20.25 8.43
C THR A 277 -28.55 20.06 8.69
N ARG A 278 -29.10 18.89 8.32
CA ARG A 278 -30.52 18.54 8.59
C ARG A 278 -30.60 17.41 9.61
N GLN A 279 -31.62 17.45 10.48
CA GLN A 279 -32.04 16.25 11.24
C GLN A 279 -32.67 15.29 10.24
N ARG A 280 -31.98 14.20 9.85
CA ARG A 280 -32.71 13.03 9.34
C ARG A 280 -33.74 12.65 10.41
N MET A 281 -34.99 12.47 10.02
CA MET A 281 -35.97 11.83 10.90
C MET A 281 -35.55 10.35 10.92
N ASN A 282 -34.95 9.90 12.02
CA ASN A 282 -34.50 8.50 12.23
C ASN A 282 -33.20 8.08 11.50
N PRO A 283 -32.03 8.60 11.91
CA PRO A 283 -30.75 8.16 11.35
C PRO A 283 -30.47 6.67 11.63
N LYS A 284 -29.92 5.97 10.63
CA LYS A 284 -29.43 4.58 10.73
C LYS A 284 -27.91 4.59 10.92
N CYS A 285 -27.31 3.47 11.35
CA CYS A 285 -25.85 3.36 11.47
C CYS A 285 -25.15 3.54 10.12
N SER A 286 -25.73 2.99 9.05
CA SER A 286 -25.28 3.11 7.67
C SER A 286 -25.22 4.56 7.16
N ASP A 287 -26.07 5.47 7.68
CA ASP A 287 -26.02 6.91 7.34
C ASP A 287 -24.70 7.58 7.75
N PHE A 288 -23.96 6.94 8.67
CA PHE A 288 -22.66 7.35 9.16
C PHE A 288 -21.51 6.47 8.61
N GLY A 289 -21.80 5.52 7.71
CA GLY A 289 -20.84 4.51 7.26
C GLY A 289 -20.49 3.47 8.33
N LEU A 290 -21.36 3.29 9.34
CA LEU A 290 -21.15 2.36 10.46
C LEU A 290 -22.07 1.14 10.35
N VAL A 291 -21.69 0.05 11.02
CA VAL A 291 -22.47 -1.19 11.12
C VAL A 291 -23.35 -1.19 12.37
N GLU A 292 -24.61 -1.60 12.24
CA GLU A 292 -25.54 -1.77 13.36
C GLU A 292 -25.29 -3.11 14.07
N ALA A 293 -24.55 -3.09 15.19
CA ALA A 293 -24.28 -4.28 15.99
C ALA A 293 -25.56 -4.85 16.63
N VAL A 294 -26.45 -3.96 17.10
CA VAL A 294 -27.77 -4.36 17.59
C VAL A 294 -28.76 -3.20 17.53
N ARG A 295 -30.01 -3.52 17.19
CA ARG A 295 -31.18 -2.64 17.37
C ARG A 295 -32.18 -3.25 18.34
N ILE A 296 -32.42 -2.55 19.44
CA ILE A 296 -33.23 -3.02 20.58
C ILE A 296 -34.53 -2.21 20.63
N GLY A 297 -35.67 -2.89 20.58
CA GLY A 297 -37.00 -2.28 20.53
C GLY A 297 -38.11 -3.34 20.50
N SER A 298 -39.36 -2.94 20.77
CA SER A 298 -40.47 -3.90 20.94
C SER A 298 -40.73 -4.79 19.73
N ASP A 299 -40.37 -4.31 18.54
CA ASP A 299 -40.60 -4.95 17.24
C ASP A 299 -39.30 -5.07 16.43
N GLU A 300 -38.15 -4.96 17.11
CA GLU A 300 -36.83 -4.93 16.48
C GLU A 300 -36.10 -6.28 16.60
N PRO A 301 -35.13 -6.59 15.71
CA PRO A 301 -34.43 -7.88 15.69
C PRO A 301 -33.69 -8.22 16.98
N GLY A 302 -33.10 -7.23 17.66
CA GLY A 302 -32.42 -7.42 18.96
C GLY A 302 -33.40 -7.70 20.11
N GLY A 303 -34.70 -7.60 19.89
CA GLY A 303 -35.71 -7.87 20.89
C GLY A 303 -36.05 -6.66 21.78
N PRO A 304 -37.00 -6.84 22.71
CA PRO A 304 -37.61 -5.73 23.44
C PRO A 304 -36.64 -5.11 24.43
N LEU A 305 -36.73 -3.78 24.56
CA LEU A 305 -36.07 -3.03 25.64
C LEU A 305 -36.36 -3.64 27.01
N PRO A 306 -35.42 -3.52 27.98
CA PRO A 306 -35.62 -4.09 29.31
C PRO A 306 -36.83 -3.45 29.99
N ALA A 307 -37.46 -4.19 30.90
CA ALA A 307 -38.53 -3.64 31.72
C ALA A 307 -38.00 -2.47 32.58
N PRO A 308 -38.83 -1.45 32.89
CA PRO A 308 -38.42 -0.39 33.81
C PRO A 308 -37.91 -0.95 35.14
N GLY A 309 -36.70 -0.52 35.56
CA GLY A 309 -36.00 -0.98 36.75
C GLY A 309 -35.19 -2.28 36.57
N ALA A 310 -34.94 -2.72 35.32
CA ALA A 310 -34.20 -3.93 35.01
C ALA A 310 -33.12 -3.70 33.94
N CYS A 311 -32.21 -4.67 33.83
CA CYS A 311 -31.24 -4.76 32.74
C CYS A 311 -31.53 -6.00 31.89
N ALA A 312 -31.12 -5.97 30.63
CA ALA A 312 -31.11 -7.10 29.71
C ALA A 312 -29.80 -7.11 28.91
N THR A 313 -29.36 -8.32 28.55
CA THR A 313 -28.19 -8.55 27.69
C THR A 313 -28.69 -9.03 26.32
N TYR A 314 -28.04 -8.55 25.27
CA TYR A 314 -28.34 -8.81 23.88
C TYR A 314 -27.06 -9.34 23.21
N GLU A 315 -27.15 -10.56 22.68
CA GLU A 315 -26.06 -11.20 21.95
C GLU A 315 -25.90 -10.55 20.57
N THR A 316 -24.67 -10.28 20.15
CA THR A 316 -24.32 -9.78 18.81
C THR A 316 -23.18 -10.59 18.21
N ASP A 317 -22.90 -10.41 16.92
CA ASP A 317 -21.77 -11.08 16.25
C ASP A 317 -20.39 -10.62 16.77
N TYR A 318 -20.33 -9.49 17.49
CA TYR A 318 -19.08 -8.89 18.00
C TYR A 318 -18.88 -9.03 19.51
N GLY A 319 -19.91 -9.50 20.22
CA GLY A 319 -19.94 -9.52 21.68
C GLY A 319 -21.31 -9.17 22.26
N ASP A 320 -21.43 -9.19 23.58
CA ASP A 320 -22.70 -8.96 24.27
C ASP A 320 -22.89 -7.47 24.61
N VAL A 321 -24.10 -6.94 24.36
CA VAL A 321 -24.51 -5.59 24.77
C VAL A 321 -25.46 -5.69 25.95
N ARG A 322 -25.14 -5.05 27.06
CA ARG A 322 -26.04 -4.94 28.22
C ARG A 322 -26.63 -3.55 28.32
N VAL A 323 -27.96 -3.46 28.44
CA VAL A 323 -28.68 -2.19 28.63
C VAL A 323 -29.49 -2.21 29.92
N CYS A 324 -29.45 -1.13 30.69
CA CYS A 324 -30.16 -0.98 31.96
C CYS A 324 -31.14 0.20 31.93
N ARG A 325 -32.35 0.00 32.46
CA ARG A 325 -33.38 1.06 32.62
C ARG A 325 -33.73 1.29 34.08
N ASP A 326 -33.95 2.55 34.44
CA ASP A 326 -34.51 2.91 35.74
C ASP A 326 -36.03 2.64 35.82
N ALA A 327 -36.60 2.90 37.00
CA ALA A 327 -38.02 2.70 37.26
C ALA A 327 -38.94 3.63 36.46
N ASP A 328 -38.42 4.78 36.00
CA ASP A 328 -39.15 5.74 35.16
C ASP A 328 -39.03 5.39 33.67
N GLY A 329 -38.24 4.35 33.35
CA GLY A 329 -38.07 3.81 32.01
C GLY A 329 -36.94 4.48 31.23
N THR A 330 -36.12 5.33 31.85
CA THR A 330 -34.95 5.95 31.23
C THR A 330 -33.78 4.99 31.19
N ILE A 331 -33.03 4.96 30.09
CA ILE A 331 -31.79 4.16 30.01
C ILE A 331 -30.73 4.88 30.83
N THR A 332 -30.24 4.21 31.87
CA THR A 332 -29.28 4.77 32.82
C THR A 332 -27.86 4.38 32.54
N SER A 333 -27.66 3.21 31.93
CA SER A 333 -26.35 2.70 31.57
C SER A 333 -26.45 1.64 30.48
N TRP A 334 -25.34 1.47 29.78
CA TRP A 334 -25.09 0.40 28.83
C TRP A 334 -23.62 0.00 28.91
N GLU A 335 -23.30 -1.25 28.57
CA GLU A 335 -21.95 -1.81 28.63
C GLU A 335 -21.79 -2.85 27.50
N THR A 336 -20.57 -3.05 26.99
CA THR A 336 -20.21 -4.12 26.05
C THR A 336 -19.25 -5.12 26.69
N ASP A 337 -19.31 -6.36 26.20
CA ASP A 337 -18.43 -7.47 26.54
C ASP A 337 -18.02 -8.13 25.21
N ASP A 338 -16.75 -8.48 25.02
CA ASP A 338 -16.23 -9.09 23.79
C ASP A 338 -16.72 -10.52 23.55
N SER A 339 -17.38 -11.10 24.54
CA SER A 339 -17.77 -12.50 24.55
C SER A 339 -19.23 -12.68 24.14
N PRO A 340 -19.52 -13.25 22.95
CA PRO A 340 -20.88 -13.49 22.49
C PRO A 340 -21.39 -14.85 23.03
N ASP A 341 -21.67 -14.93 24.34
CA ASP A 341 -22.13 -16.17 24.99
C ASP A 341 -23.46 -16.03 25.76
N GLY A 342 -24.10 -14.86 25.68
CA GLY A 342 -25.33 -14.52 26.38
C GLY A 342 -25.15 -14.29 27.88
N SER A 343 -23.91 -14.38 28.36
CA SER A 343 -23.52 -14.11 29.73
C SER A 343 -22.59 -12.91 29.77
N PHE A 344 -23.02 -11.87 30.49
CA PHE A 344 -22.24 -10.65 30.56
C PHE A 344 -21.19 -10.74 31.68
N ASP A 345 -19.91 -10.85 31.32
CA ASP A 345 -18.80 -10.73 32.26
C ASP A 345 -18.39 -9.26 32.37
N ALA A 346 -18.77 -8.64 33.49
CA ALA A 346 -18.32 -7.28 33.81
C ALA A 346 -16.81 -7.19 34.09
N SER A 347 -15.99 -8.16 33.73
CA SER A 347 -14.52 -8.11 33.73
C SER A 347 -13.89 -8.45 32.38
N GLY A 348 -14.68 -8.78 31.36
CA GLY A 348 -14.23 -8.88 29.97
C GLY A 348 -13.93 -7.50 29.38
N ASP A 349 -13.04 -7.47 28.39
CA ASP A 349 -12.78 -6.27 27.60
C ASP A 349 -13.96 -6.09 26.64
N GLY A 350 -14.47 -4.86 26.48
CA GLY A 350 -15.61 -4.59 25.60
C GLY A 350 -15.18 -4.27 24.18
N PHE A 351 -16.06 -4.51 23.21
CA PHE A 351 -15.86 -4.02 21.84
C PHE A 351 -16.18 -2.53 21.71
N CYS A 352 -15.56 -1.86 20.73
CA CYS A 352 -15.79 -0.43 20.54
C CYS A 352 -17.09 -0.08 19.85
N VAL A 353 -17.74 0.94 20.39
CA VAL A 353 -18.96 1.53 19.86
C VAL A 353 -18.66 2.95 19.45
N SER A 354 -18.95 3.27 18.20
CA SER A 354 -18.67 4.59 17.63
C SER A 354 -19.85 5.53 17.85
N LYS A 355 -21.09 5.04 17.74
CA LYS A 355 -22.31 5.83 17.93
C LYS A 355 -23.43 5.02 18.59
N VAL A 356 -24.27 5.70 19.36
CA VAL A 356 -25.56 5.16 19.83
C VAL A 356 -26.69 6.08 19.38
N VAL A 357 -27.68 5.51 18.70
CA VAL A 357 -28.87 6.23 18.23
C VAL A 357 -30.05 5.90 19.13
N VAL A 358 -30.69 6.93 19.68
CA VAL A 358 -31.78 6.80 20.65
C VAL A 358 -33.04 7.50 20.13
N LYS A 359 -34.04 6.72 19.71
CA LYS A 359 -35.29 7.25 19.17
C LYS A 359 -36.44 7.17 20.16
N GLY A 360 -37.28 8.21 20.15
CA GLY A 360 -38.56 8.23 20.87
C GLY A 360 -39.61 9.05 20.13
N GLY A 361 -40.70 8.40 19.73
CA GLY A 361 -41.78 9.03 18.97
C GLY A 361 -41.35 9.50 17.58
N ASN A 362 -42.06 10.51 17.05
CA ASN A 362 -41.96 10.94 15.65
C ASN A 362 -41.12 12.23 15.48
N GLN A 363 -40.36 12.65 16.49
CA GLN A 363 -39.57 13.89 16.44
C GLN A 363 -38.07 13.65 16.26
N GLY A 364 -37.71 12.54 15.58
CA GLY A 364 -36.32 12.16 15.31
C GLY A 364 -35.66 11.36 16.44
N ALA A 365 -34.33 11.26 16.38
CA ALA A 365 -33.51 10.55 17.36
C ALA A 365 -32.42 11.49 17.92
N ASN A 366 -31.94 11.17 19.12
CA ASN A 366 -30.69 11.73 19.64
C ASN A 366 -29.54 10.79 19.26
N ILE A 367 -28.44 11.37 18.82
CA ILE A 367 -27.21 10.66 18.48
C ILE A 367 -26.22 10.94 19.60
N TYR A 368 -25.58 9.87 20.07
CA TYR A 368 -24.49 9.91 21.02
C TYR A 368 -23.24 9.44 20.26
N HIS A 369 -22.24 10.31 20.15
CA HIS A 369 -20.97 10.00 19.53
C HIS A 369 -19.95 9.62 20.60
N TYR A 370 -19.05 8.71 20.24
CA TYR A 370 -18.00 8.20 21.08
C TYR A 370 -16.69 8.32 20.26
N ASP A 371 -15.82 9.28 20.61
CA ASP A 371 -14.50 9.51 19.97
C ASP A 371 -13.35 8.60 20.48
N ARG A 372 -12.59 8.04 19.54
CA ARG A 372 -11.42 7.15 19.73
C ARG A 372 -10.17 7.95 20.14
N ASP A 373 -10.25 8.79 21.16
CA ASP A 373 -9.10 9.59 21.61
C ASP A 373 -8.09 8.78 22.45
N ALA A 374 -6.80 9.04 22.20
CA ALA A 374 -5.65 8.22 22.61
C ALA A 374 -5.13 8.43 24.07
N ASP A 375 -5.98 8.47 25.12
CA ASP A 375 -5.49 8.71 26.51
C ASP A 375 -6.35 8.03 27.63
N PRO A 376 -5.83 7.21 28.58
CA PRO A 376 -6.58 6.14 29.29
C PRO A 376 -7.25 6.49 30.63
N VAL A 377 -8.44 5.87 30.83
CA VAL A 377 -9.09 5.18 31.98
C VAL A 377 -10.64 4.97 31.79
N GLU A 378 -11.08 3.73 31.51
CA GLU A 378 -12.43 3.09 31.61
C GLU A 378 -13.28 2.81 30.33
N ARG A 379 -14.21 1.84 30.49
CA ARG A 379 -14.90 1.00 29.49
C ARG A 379 -15.78 1.76 28.49
N SER A 380 -16.15 1.06 27.41
CA SER A 380 -17.32 1.39 26.57
C SER A 380 -18.61 1.23 27.38
N SER A 381 -18.81 2.14 28.33
CA SER A 381 -19.96 2.17 29.21
C SER A 381 -20.35 3.60 29.53
N GLY A 382 -21.60 3.94 29.31
CA GLY A 382 -22.15 5.24 29.70
C GLY A 382 -22.73 5.20 31.11
N ASP A 383 -21.91 5.32 32.15
CA ASP A 383 -22.40 5.49 33.53
C ASP A 383 -22.66 6.97 33.90
N GLU A 384 -22.27 7.93 33.04
CA GLU A 384 -22.32 9.38 33.34
C GLU A 384 -23.42 10.17 32.61
N GLY A 385 -24.35 9.51 31.91
CA GLY A 385 -25.44 10.22 31.22
C GLY A 385 -26.63 9.34 30.89
N SER A 386 -27.82 9.71 31.37
CA SER A 386 -29.06 9.08 30.92
C SER A 386 -29.27 9.34 29.43
N PHE A 387 -29.41 8.29 28.62
CA PHE A 387 -29.88 8.47 27.24
C PHE A 387 -31.28 9.07 27.27
N VAL A 388 -31.52 10.12 26.51
CA VAL A 388 -32.81 10.81 26.44
C VAL A 388 -33.30 10.81 25.00
N THR A 389 -34.61 10.80 24.83
CA THR A 389 -35.23 11.01 23.52
C THR A 389 -35.40 12.53 23.28
N PRO A 390 -35.49 13.00 22.02
CA PRO A 390 -35.56 14.44 21.71
C PRO A 390 -36.68 15.19 22.44
N THR A 391 -37.76 14.49 22.79
CA THR A 391 -38.98 15.03 23.38
C THR A 391 -39.28 14.49 24.79
N GLY A 392 -38.44 13.61 25.33
CA GLY A 392 -38.71 12.88 26.57
C GLY A 392 -39.89 11.89 26.47
N GLN A 393 -40.20 11.43 25.25
CA GLN A 393 -41.15 10.35 24.99
C GLN A 393 -40.52 8.97 25.29
N ASP A 394 -41.37 7.94 25.41
CA ASP A 394 -40.94 6.55 25.51
C ASP A 394 -40.05 6.17 24.32
N TYR A 395 -39.00 5.40 24.62
CA TYR A 395 -38.07 4.88 23.62
C TYR A 395 -38.81 3.95 22.65
N SER A 396 -38.63 4.18 21.35
CA SER A 396 -39.05 3.22 20.31
C SER A 396 -37.98 2.17 20.10
N HIS A 397 -36.74 2.61 19.90
CA HIS A 397 -35.58 1.73 19.79
C HIS A 397 -34.28 2.44 20.18
N VAL A 398 -33.25 1.62 20.39
CA VAL A 398 -31.85 2.02 20.54
C VAL A 398 -31.02 1.22 19.55
N SER A 399 -30.17 1.90 18.77
CA SER A 399 -29.21 1.25 17.89
C SER A 399 -27.79 1.50 18.40
N VAL A 400 -26.99 0.43 18.44
CA VAL A 400 -25.55 0.48 18.75
C VAL A 400 -24.79 0.34 17.44
N CYS A 401 -24.04 1.36 17.08
CA CYS A 401 -23.29 1.44 15.82
C CYS A 401 -21.79 1.29 16.06
N VAL A 402 -21.15 0.43 15.29
CA VAL A 402 -19.73 0.12 15.38
C VAL A 402 -19.03 0.39 14.06
N ASP A 403 -17.74 0.73 14.14
CA ASP A 403 -16.88 0.87 12.97
C ASP A 403 -16.10 -0.43 12.78
N LEU A 404 -16.38 -1.18 11.71
CA LEU A 404 -15.64 -2.41 11.43
C LEU A 404 -14.37 -2.06 10.69
N VAL A 405 -13.28 -1.99 11.43
CA VAL A 405 -11.96 -1.85 10.86
C VAL A 405 -11.36 -3.24 10.68
N ALA A 406 -10.62 -3.41 9.59
CA ALA A 406 -9.60 -4.45 9.60
C ALA A 406 -8.59 -4.06 10.67
N GLU A 407 -8.23 -4.96 11.58
CA GLU A 407 -7.11 -4.68 12.47
C GLU A 407 -5.90 -4.35 11.58
N ASP A 408 -5.26 -3.18 11.81
CA ASP A 408 -4.17 -2.61 11.00
C ASP A 408 -2.99 -3.58 10.95
N GLY A 409 -3.09 -4.57 10.08
CA GLY A 409 -2.07 -5.53 9.77
C GLY A 409 -1.11 -4.93 8.75
N ASN A 410 -0.30 -3.98 9.18
CA ASN A 410 0.69 -3.33 8.33
C ASN A 410 1.82 -4.33 8.01
N GLY A 411 1.55 -5.27 7.10
CA GLY A 411 2.53 -6.12 6.42
C GLY A 411 3.29 -7.16 7.25
N ASP A 412 3.19 -7.15 8.59
CA ASP A 412 3.91 -8.06 9.51
C ASP A 412 2.97 -8.89 10.42
N ASP A 413 1.65 -8.71 10.28
CA ASP A 413 0.64 -9.27 11.18
C ASP A 413 -0.09 -10.47 10.56
N GLY A 414 0.50 -11.66 10.67
CA GLY A 414 -0.21 -12.94 10.74
C GLY A 414 -1.09 -13.41 9.58
N ARG A 415 -1.33 -12.59 8.55
CA ARG A 415 -2.13 -12.89 7.36
C ARG A 415 -1.27 -13.56 6.30
N ASP A 416 -1.76 -14.67 5.75
CA ASP A 416 -1.03 -15.41 4.74
C ASP A 416 -1.30 -14.88 3.32
N CYS A 417 -0.29 -15.01 2.48
CA CYS A 417 -0.36 -14.66 1.07
C CYS A 417 -1.21 -15.65 0.27
N PHE A 418 -1.91 -15.14 -0.75
CA PHE A 418 -2.44 -16.03 -1.78
C PHE A 418 -1.31 -16.47 -2.71
N GLU A 419 -1.24 -17.76 -2.96
CA GLU A 419 -0.31 -18.33 -3.93
C GLU A 419 -0.64 -17.85 -5.35
N ASN A 420 0.34 -17.90 -6.24
CA ASN A 420 0.10 -17.64 -7.65
C ASN A 420 -0.49 -18.87 -8.36
N SER A 421 -1.10 -18.65 -9.52
CA SER A 421 -1.69 -19.68 -10.36
C SER A 421 -2.73 -20.56 -9.64
N THR A 422 -3.33 -20.04 -8.58
CA THR A 422 -4.49 -20.62 -7.88
C THR A 422 -5.72 -19.76 -8.12
N THR A 423 -6.87 -20.42 -8.10
CA THR A 423 -8.18 -19.79 -8.17
C THR A 423 -8.76 -19.71 -6.78
N HIS A 424 -9.19 -18.53 -6.38
CA HIS A 424 -9.91 -18.30 -5.14
C HIS A 424 -11.23 -17.62 -5.45
N CYS A 425 -12.31 -18.10 -4.84
CA CYS A 425 -13.66 -17.61 -5.09
C CYS A 425 -14.25 -16.98 -3.83
N VAL A 426 -14.98 -15.89 -4.04
CA VAL A 426 -15.72 -15.17 -3.02
C VAL A 426 -17.19 -15.15 -3.45
N GLY A 427 -18.05 -15.70 -2.60
CA GLY A 427 -19.49 -15.67 -2.79
C GLY A 427 -20.10 -14.44 -2.12
N LEU A 428 -20.91 -13.68 -2.87
CA LEU A 428 -21.78 -12.63 -2.37
C LEU A 428 -23.23 -13.04 -2.62
N GLU A 429 -23.99 -13.31 -1.57
CA GLU A 429 -25.44 -13.55 -1.62
C GLU A 429 -26.16 -12.31 -1.15
N TRP A 430 -27.24 -11.95 -1.83
CA TRP A 430 -28.13 -10.88 -1.40
C TRP A 430 -29.60 -11.28 -1.51
N TRP A 431 -30.42 -10.75 -0.60
CA TRP A 431 -31.87 -10.92 -0.65
C TRP A 431 -32.60 -9.72 -0.10
N LEU A 432 -33.81 -9.51 -0.62
CA LEU A 432 -34.71 -8.48 -0.13
C LEU A 432 -35.78 -9.11 0.77
N PRO A 433 -35.84 -8.79 2.08
CA PRO A 433 -36.83 -9.36 2.98
C PRO A 433 -38.28 -9.08 2.56
N VAL A 434 -39.16 -10.06 2.73
CA VAL A 434 -40.57 -10.00 2.29
C VAL A 434 -41.44 -8.99 3.06
N ASP A 435 -40.96 -8.53 4.21
CA ASP A 435 -41.63 -7.59 5.09
C ASP A 435 -41.40 -6.12 4.71
N ARG A 436 -40.56 -5.84 3.70
CA ARG A 436 -40.22 -4.48 3.22
C ARG A 436 -41.23 -3.83 2.27
N GLY A 437 -42.41 -4.44 2.11
CA GLY A 437 -43.65 -3.79 1.67
C GLY A 437 -43.54 -2.88 0.43
N ASN A 438 -44.27 -1.75 0.46
CA ASN A 438 -44.24 -0.73 -0.60
C ASN A 438 -43.31 0.45 -0.24
N GLU A 439 -42.53 0.34 0.83
CA GLU A 439 -41.64 1.40 1.33
C GLU A 439 -40.49 1.66 0.35
N LEU A 440 -40.04 0.63 -0.38
CA LEU A 440 -38.89 0.69 -1.30
C LEU A 440 -39.29 0.95 -2.76
N GLN A 441 -40.53 1.40 -2.99
CA GLN A 441 -41.02 1.48 -4.36
C GLN A 441 -40.29 2.60 -5.10
N THR A 442 -39.86 2.36 -6.33
CA THR A 442 -39.12 3.34 -7.16
C THR A 442 -37.68 3.60 -6.78
N ASP A 443 -37.23 3.23 -5.58
CA ASP A 443 -35.83 3.31 -5.17
C ASP A 443 -34.86 2.62 -6.13
N SER A 444 -33.66 3.19 -6.22
CA SER A 444 -32.55 2.58 -6.95
C SER A 444 -31.23 2.74 -6.19
N VAL A 445 -30.42 1.68 -6.24
CA VAL A 445 -29.07 1.64 -5.67
C VAL A 445 -28.06 1.31 -6.77
N GLY A 446 -26.93 2.01 -6.77
CA GLY A 446 -25.78 1.75 -7.63
C GLY A 446 -24.53 1.58 -6.78
N PHE A 447 -23.69 0.60 -7.11
CA PHE A 447 -22.45 0.32 -6.39
C PHE A 447 -21.40 -0.33 -7.29
N ASP A 448 -20.14 -0.16 -6.91
CA ASP A 448 -18.98 -0.82 -7.51
C ASP A 448 -18.39 -1.82 -6.50
N VAL A 449 -17.84 -2.93 -6.98
CA VAL A 449 -17.05 -3.89 -6.21
C VAL A 449 -15.83 -4.32 -7.01
N GLY A 450 -14.72 -4.65 -6.35
CA GLY A 450 -13.51 -5.07 -7.03
C GLY A 450 -12.46 -5.66 -6.10
N PHE A 451 -11.33 -6.02 -6.70
CA PHE A 451 -10.16 -6.50 -5.97
C PHE A 451 -8.97 -5.57 -6.20
N TYR A 452 -8.14 -5.47 -5.18
CA TYR A 452 -6.82 -4.84 -5.23
C TYR A 452 -5.79 -5.87 -4.79
N ALA A 453 -4.61 -5.91 -5.41
CA ALA A 453 -3.56 -6.84 -5.02
C ALA A 453 -2.19 -6.19 -4.93
N GLU A 454 -1.40 -6.63 -3.96
CA GLU A 454 0.00 -6.27 -3.76
C GLU A 454 0.86 -7.52 -3.67
N GLN A 455 2.10 -7.46 -4.18
CA GLN A 455 2.97 -8.62 -4.24
C GLN A 455 3.46 -9.01 -2.85
N CYS A 456 3.38 -10.30 -2.51
CA CYS A 456 3.99 -10.83 -1.31
C CYS A 456 5.50 -10.87 -1.45
N ARG A 457 6.18 -10.18 -0.57
CA ARG A 457 7.64 -10.20 -0.52
C ARG A 457 8.06 -11.32 0.42
N HIS A 458 8.52 -12.45 -0.13
CA HIS A 458 9.32 -13.40 0.66
C HIS A 458 10.67 -12.77 0.96
N ASN A 459 10.78 -12.10 2.10
CA ASN A 459 12.06 -11.98 2.77
C ASN A 459 11.77 -11.88 4.27
N ASP A 460 12.18 -12.89 5.04
CA ASP A 460 12.11 -12.90 6.51
C ASP A 460 12.98 -11.80 7.17
N ASP A 461 13.57 -10.91 6.36
CA ASP A 461 14.16 -9.62 6.71
C ASP A 461 14.20 -8.76 5.43
N PRO A 462 13.15 -8.01 5.08
CA PRO A 462 13.15 -7.23 3.84
C PRO A 462 14.26 -6.18 3.88
N PRO A 463 14.85 -5.84 2.73
CA PRO A 463 15.73 -4.69 2.65
C PRO A 463 14.95 -3.46 3.10
N GLN A 464 15.28 -2.98 4.30
CA GLN A 464 14.54 -1.95 5.01
C GLN A 464 14.58 -0.67 4.18
N THR A 465 13.42 -0.20 3.72
CA THR A 465 13.29 1.14 3.12
C THR A 465 12.72 2.07 4.19
N GLN A 466 13.57 2.88 4.80
CA GLN A 466 13.12 3.85 5.80
C GLN A 466 12.72 5.15 5.12
N ARG A 467 11.44 5.53 5.24
CA ARG A 467 11.00 6.88 4.92
C ARG A 467 11.25 7.79 6.12
N ILE A 468 11.86 8.94 5.87
CA ILE A 468 12.16 9.93 6.89
C ILE A 468 11.53 11.24 6.45
N GLU A 469 10.53 11.70 7.19
CA GLU A 469 9.87 12.98 6.96
C GLU A 469 10.53 14.05 7.84
N LEU A 470 11.21 15.01 7.20
CA LEU A 470 11.86 16.13 7.88
C LEU A 470 10.97 17.36 7.75
N GLY A 471 10.20 17.64 8.81
CA GLY A 471 9.24 18.74 8.79
C GLY A 471 9.83 20.16 8.81
N LYS A 472 8.91 21.14 8.84
CA LYS A 472 9.19 22.59 8.87
C LYS A 472 10.15 23.03 9.99
N ASP A 473 10.11 22.33 11.13
CA ASP A 473 10.99 22.58 12.26
C ASP A 473 12.42 22.09 12.00
N ALA A 474 12.57 21.01 11.24
CA ALA A 474 13.88 20.51 10.81
C ALA A 474 14.54 21.48 9.83
N ALA A 475 13.76 22.01 8.86
CA ALA A 475 14.23 23.01 7.90
C ALA A 475 14.87 24.21 8.60
N ARG A 476 14.17 24.79 9.59
CA ARG A 476 14.64 25.94 10.37
C ARG A 476 15.96 25.68 11.11
N ASN A 477 16.11 24.47 11.65
CA ASN A 477 17.31 24.07 12.38
C ASN A 477 18.53 23.93 11.44
N THR A 478 18.27 23.58 10.19
CA THR A 478 19.28 23.41 9.14
C THR A 478 19.58 24.70 8.35
N GLY A 479 18.81 25.77 8.57
CA GLY A 479 18.92 27.05 7.85
C GLY A 479 18.02 27.17 6.62
N PHE A 480 17.31 26.11 6.23
CA PHE A 480 16.40 26.11 5.08
C PHE A 480 15.01 26.69 5.41
N GLU A 481 14.31 27.19 4.39
CA GLU A 481 12.87 27.46 4.42
C GLU A 481 12.09 26.30 3.79
N ALA A 482 11.12 25.73 4.51
CA ALA A 482 10.21 24.75 3.95
C ALA A 482 9.11 25.42 3.10
N VAL A 483 8.99 25.02 1.84
CA VAL A 483 7.97 25.48 0.89
C VAL A 483 6.97 24.36 0.69
N SER A 484 5.66 24.66 0.70
CA SER A 484 4.58 23.67 0.69
C SER A 484 3.85 23.55 -0.66
N ASP A 485 4.48 23.92 -1.77
CA ASP A 485 3.98 23.68 -3.14
C ASP A 485 5.16 23.65 -4.13
N GLY A 486 5.06 22.84 -5.18
CA GLY A 486 6.05 22.79 -6.28
C GLY A 486 7.23 21.83 -6.09
N GLY A 487 7.09 20.84 -5.20
CA GLY A 487 8.06 19.75 -4.98
C GLY A 487 8.36 18.91 -6.21
N TYR A 488 9.42 18.10 -6.13
CA TYR A 488 9.68 17.08 -7.14
C TYR A 488 8.71 15.90 -6.97
N PHE A 489 8.46 15.51 -5.73
CA PHE A 489 7.43 14.56 -5.31
C PHE A 489 6.66 15.18 -4.13
N GLY A 490 5.44 14.71 -3.85
CA GLY A 490 4.69 15.24 -2.70
C GLY A 490 4.30 16.72 -2.80
N SER A 491 4.13 17.38 -1.65
CA SER A 491 3.54 18.72 -1.58
C SER A 491 4.55 19.87 -1.57
N GLY A 492 5.87 19.67 -1.39
CA GLY A 492 6.78 20.81 -1.17
C GLY A 492 8.28 20.57 -1.43
N TYR A 493 9.14 21.43 -0.91
CA TYR A 493 10.61 21.30 -0.96
C TYR A 493 11.29 22.20 0.06
N TRP A 494 12.58 21.98 0.33
CA TRP A 494 13.39 22.94 1.09
C TRP A 494 14.09 23.92 0.16
N LYS A 495 13.92 25.20 0.46
CA LYS A 495 14.53 26.31 -0.26
C LYS A 495 15.61 26.95 0.61
N ASP A 496 16.67 27.39 -0.05
CA ASP A 496 17.65 28.31 0.55
C ASP A 496 16.95 29.56 1.12
N ASP A 497 17.26 29.89 2.38
CA ASP A 497 16.83 31.11 3.07
C ASP A 497 18.02 31.75 3.82
N PRO A 498 18.76 32.66 3.16
CA PRO A 498 19.94 33.28 3.74
C PRO A 498 19.61 34.21 4.92
N THR A 499 18.32 34.42 5.23
CA THR A 499 17.89 35.18 6.41
C THR A 499 17.82 34.32 7.67
N GLN A 500 17.84 33.00 7.53
CA GLN A 500 17.90 32.05 8.63
C GLN A 500 19.36 31.75 9.00
N THR A 501 19.56 31.41 10.27
CA THR A 501 20.87 30.94 10.76
C THR A 501 20.70 29.50 11.19
N ASN A 502 21.58 28.62 10.70
CA ASN A 502 21.61 27.24 11.15
C ASN A 502 21.96 27.15 12.66
N GLN A 503 21.81 25.96 13.26
CA GLN A 503 22.12 25.74 14.68
C GLN A 503 23.57 26.06 15.09
N ASP A 504 24.51 26.06 14.14
CA ASP A 504 25.92 26.39 14.35
C ASP A 504 26.20 27.91 14.26
N GLY A 505 25.16 28.73 14.01
CA GLY A 505 25.27 30.17 13.84
C GLY A 505 25.87 30.60 12.50
N GLY A 506 25.97 29.66 11.54
CA GLY A 506 26.37 29.93 10.16
C GLY A 506 25.21 30.46 9.31
N THR A 507 25.54 31.24 8.28
CA THR A 507 24.63 31.72 7.23
C THR A 507 24.62 30.77 6.03
N TYR A 508 24.78 29.48 6.28
CA TYR A 508 24.78 28.44 5.26
C TYR A 508 23.88 27.31 5.70
N GLU A 509 23.18 26.74 4.76
CA GLU A 509 22.19 25.72 4.98
C GLU A 509 22.89 24.36 4.96
N GLN A 510 22.58 23.50 5.93
CA GLN A 510 23.20 22.18 6.03
C GLN A 510 22.28 21.16 6.72
N LEU A 511 22.08 20.03 6.05
CA LEU A 511 21.39 18.85 6.57
C LEU A 511 22.40 17.73 6.77
N TYR A 512 22.51 17.22 8.00
CA TYR A 512 23.26 16.00 8.31
C TYR A 512 22.31 14.83 8.46
N LEU A 513 22.44 13.82 7.59
CA LEU A 513 21.88 12.50 7.81
C LEU A 513 22.95 11.63 8.48
N THR A 514 22.64 11.10 9.65
CA THR A 514 23.63 10.45 10.52
C THR A 514 23.36 8.96 10.66
N PHE A 515 24.42 8.16 10.69
CA PHE A 515 24.36 6.70 10.84
C PHE A 515 25.06 6.25 12.13
N ASP A 516 25.36 7.23 12.98
CA ASP A 516 25.81 7.07 14.35
C ASP A 516 25.00 8.03 15.23
N GLN A 517 24.33 7.49 16.26
CA GLN A 517 23.49 8.28 17.18
C GLN A 517 24.26 9.36 17.94
N SER A 518 25.60 9.29 17.97
CA SER A 518 26.44 10.30 18.61
C SER A 518 26.74 11.52 17.72
N PHE A 519 26.34 11.50 16.44
CA PHE A 519 26.80 12.45 15.43
C PHE A 519 25.82 13.59 15.11
N GLY A 520 24.52 13.41 15.32
CA GLY A 520 23.54 14.46 15.01
C GLY A 520 22.07 14.05 15.24
N PRO A 521 21.13 14.98 15.01
CA PRO A 521 19.73 14.79 15.38
C PRO A 521 18.92 13.93 14.39
N TYR A 522 19.34 13.80 13.13
CA TYR A 522 18.64 13.03 12.10
C TYR A 522 19.32 11.68 11.89
N TYR A 523 19.03 10.73 12.78
CA TYR A 523 19.63 9.39 12.77
C TYR A 523 18.82 8.42 11.88
N VAL A 524 19.49 7.83 10.89
CA VAL A 524 18.92 6.89 9.91
C VAL A 524 19.31 5.47 10.30
N SER A 525 18.57 4.90 11.25
CA SER A 525 18.89 3.58 11.82
C SER A 525 18.86 2.45 10.80
N ALA A 526 18.00 2.52 9.78
CA ALA A 526 17.82 1.43 8.82
C ALA A 526 19.05 1.20 7.94
N LEU A 527 19.85 2.24 7.68
CA LEU A 527 21.06 2.11 6.87
C LEU A 527 22.30 1.77 7.70
N ALA A 528 22.32 2.14 8.98
CA ALA A 528 23.48 1.97 9.84
C ALA A 528 23.70 0.50 10.29
N PRO A 529 24.95 0.01 10.37
CA PRO A 529 26.19 0.56 9.81
C PRO A 529 26.38 0.16 8.33
N PHE A 530 27.18 0.93 7.60
CA PHE A 530 27.62 0.60 6.23
C PHE A 530 28.93 1.30 5.87
N THR A 531 29.63 0.79 4.86
CA THR A 531 30.87 1.34 4.32
C THR A 531 30.65 2.04 2.97
N ILE A 532 31.64 2.79 2.48
CA ILE A 532 31.59 3.34 1.11
C ILE A 532 31.37 2.22 0.08
N GLY A 533 31.95 1.04 0.30
CA GLY A 533 31.82 -0.15 -0.54
C GLY A 533 30.40 -0.70 -0.63
N ASP A 534 29.55 -0.42 0.37
CA ASP A 534 28.17 -0.91 0.42
C ASP A 534 27.19 0.04 -0.27
N ILE A 535 27.60 1.25 -0.64
CA ILE A 535 26.73 2.25 -1.28
C ILE A 535 26.45 1.83 -2.73
N GLN A 536 25.20 1.49 -3.03
CA GLN A 536 24.77 1.27 -4.41
C GLN A 536 24.49 2.61 -5.10
N SER A 537 23.73 3.49 -4.45
CA SER A 537 23.39 4.79 -5.00
C SER A 537 23.13 5.85 -3.93
N ILE A 538 23.45 7.10 -4.27
CA ILE A 538 22.95 8.29 -3.59
C ILE A 538 22.37 9.19 -4.66
N ARG A 539 21.12 9.60 -4.49
CA ARG A 539 20.44 10.56 -5.35
C ARG A 539 19.87 11.69 -4.53
N TYR A 540 19.84 12.87 -5.12
CA TYR A 540 19.11 14.01 -4.61
C TYR A 540 18.77 14.95 -5.76
N ARG A 541 17.79 15.82 -5.54
CA ARG A 541 17.32 16.74 -6.57
C ARG A 541 17.49 18.18 -6.13
N THR A 542 17.86 19.00 -7.11
CA THR A 542 17.91 20.44 -6.93
C THR A 542 17.14 21.17 -8.01
N ASN A 543 16.50 22.29 -7.67
CA ASN A 543 15.96 23.23 -8.64
C ASN A 543 16.62 24.59 -8.43
N THR A 544 17.11 25.22 -9.49
CA THR A 544 17.81 26.51 -9.41
C THR A 544 17.34 27.43 -10.53
N PRO A 545 16.99 28.70 -10.25
CA PRO A 545 16.53 29.64 -11.28
C PRO A 545 17.60 30.00 -12.32
N SER A 546 18.88 29.96 -11.94
CA SER A 546 20.01 30.24 -12.84
C SER A 546 20.42 29.03 -13.70
N GLY A 547 19.97 27.83 -13.33
CA GLY A 547 20.49 26.56 -13.85
C GLY A 547 21.93 26.26 -13.42
N VAL A 548 22.50 27.03 -12.47
CA VAL A 548 23.84 26.83 -11.93
C VAL A 548 23.73 26.06 -10.61
N SER A 549 24.30 24.85 -10.57
CA SER A 549 24.21 23.94 -9.42
C SER A 549 25.48 23.85 -8.57
N GLN A 550 26.48 24.72 -8.80
CA GLN A 550 27.79 24.68 -8.13
C GLN A 550 27.73 24.92 -6.61
N ASN A 551 26.58 25.35 -6.09
CA ASN A 551 26.46 25.85 -4.72
C ASN A 551 25.87 24.84 -3.74
N TYR A 552 25.33 23.71 -4.21
CA TYR A 552 24.99 22.57 -3.37
C TYR A 552 26.15 21.59 -3.39
N PHE A 553 26.42 20.91 -2.28
CA PHE A 553 27.36 19.80 -2.29
C PHE A 553 26.92 18.69 -1.34
N LEU A 554 27.37 17.49 -1.69
CA LEU A 554 27.28 16.29 -0.87
C LEU A 554 28.65 16.04 -0.25
N GLU A 555 28.69 15.86 1.06
CA GLU A 555 29.87 15.41 1.80
C GLU A 555 29.60 14.07 2.49
N ILE A 556 30.56 13.15 2.43
CA ILE A 556 30.53 11.86 3.13
C ILE A 556 31.62 11.86 4.20
N TYR A 557 31.21 11.76 5.46
CA TYR A 557 32.09 11.68 6.61
C TYR A 557 32.32 10.22 6.97
N THR A 558 33.58 9.78 7.04
CA THR A 558 33.91 8.40 7.44
C THR A 558 34.52 8.32 8.84
N SER A 559 34.52 7.11 9.39
CA SER A 559 35.12 6.80 10.69
C SER A 559 36.64 6.79 10.62
N PRO A 560 37.37 7.38 11.61
CA PRO A 560 38.81 7.14 11.71
C PRO A 560 39.09 5.67 12.03
N ASP A 561 39.92 4.99 11.23
CA ASP A 561 40.26 3.57 11.41
C ASP A 561 41.68 3.32 11.96
N GLY A 562 42.47 4.39 12.11
CA GLY A 562 43.84 4.41 12.60
C GLY A 562 44.92 4.16 11.55
N SER A 563 44.54 3.94 10.28
CA SER A 563 45.42 3.66 9.14
C SER A 563 45.01 4.49 7.92
N ASN A 564 45.89 5.41 7.50
CA ASN A 564 45.55 6.37 6.42
C ASN A 564 44.33 7.24 6.79
N ASP A 565 44.31 7.84 7.99
CA ASP A 565 43.34 8.89 8.37
C ASP A 565 43.98 10.28 8.27
N ASP A 566 43.30 11.25 7.67
CA ASP A 566 43.86 12.60 7.43
C ASP A 566 43.22 13.72 8.30
N ALA A 567 42.28 13.42 9.23
CA ALA A 567 41.62 14.43 10.07
C ALA A 567 41.26 13.99 11.52
N SER A 568 40.92 14.97 12.38
CA SER A 568 40.92 14.79 13.85
C SER A 568 39.63 14.24 14.49
N TRP A 569 38.51 14.15 13.77
CA TRP A 569 37.28 13.50 14.28
C TRP A 569 36.55 12.62 13.24
N TYR A 570 36.97 12.66 11.97
CA TYR A 570 36.55 11.78 10.86
C TYR A 570 37.81 11.23 10.17
N GLY A 571 37.71 10.07 9.50
CA GLY A 571 38.82 9.47 8.75
C GLY A 571 39.05 10.21 7.43
N ARG A 572 38.03 10.19 6.56
CA ARG A 572 37.99 10.80 5.21
C ARG A 572 36.76 11.70 5.03
N LEU A 573 36.91 12.72 4.18
CA LEU A 573 35.84 13.64 3.79
C LEU A 573 35.74 13.70 2.27
N LEU A 574 34.88 12.87 1.71
CA LEU A 574 34.61 12.87 0.27
C LEU A 574 33.57 13.93 -0.04
N GLN A 575 33.88 14.84 -0.94
CA GLN A 575 32.96 15.89 -1.38
C GLN A 575 32.64 15.72 -2.85
N ALA A 576 31.35 15.88 -3.19
CA ALA A 576 30.85 15.94 -4.55
C ALA A 576 30.07 17.24 -4.79
N LEU A 577 30.45 17.94 -5.86
CA LEU A 577 29.75 19.11 -6.35
C LEU A 577 28.92 18.71 -7.59
N PRO A 578 27.61 19.00 -7.64
CA PRO A 578 26.81 18.96 -8.86
C PRO A 578 27.45 19.71 -10.03
N GLY A 579 28.16 20.78 -9.71
CA GLY A 579 28.98 21.55 -10.65
C GLY A 579 29.97 20.70 -11.44
N ASP A 580 30.50 19.63 -10.85
CA ASP A 580 31.58 18.83 -11.43
C ASP A 580 31.11 17.44 -11.87
N ALA A 581 29.79 17.24 -11.93
CA ALA A 581 29.19 15.99 -12.37
C ALA A 581 29.52 15.67 -13.84
N LEU A 582 29.77 14.40 -14.15
CA LEU A 582 29.91 13.88 -15.50
C LEU A 582 28.57 13.92 -16.24
N ASN A 583 28.63 14.06 -17.57
CA ASN A 583 27.45 14.12 -18.45
C ASN A 583 26.41 15.16 -17.97
N ARG A 584 26.90 16.31 -17.47
CA ARG A 584 26.05 17.34 -16.85
C ARG A 584 25.05 17.92 -17.85
N THR A 585 23.77 17.81 -17.50
CA THR A 585 22.62 18.37 -18.21
C THR A 585 21.74 19.09 -17.19
N VAL A 586 21.75 20.42 -17.25
CA VAL A 586 21.01 21.32 -16.36
C VAL A 586 20.13 22.24 -17.18
N SER A 587 18.93 22.53 -16.67
CA SER A 587 18.00 23.50 -17.25
C SER A 587 17.51 24.43 -16.12
N PRO A 588 17.50 25.76 -16.34
CA PRO A 588 16.92 26.72 -15.39
C PRO A 588 15.47 26.36 -15.01
N ASP A 589 15.08 26.63 -13.77
CA ASP A 589 13.71 26.45 -13.26
C ASP A 589 13.16 25.02 -13.41
N THR A 590 14.04 24.02 -13.44
CA THR A 590 13.64 22.60 -13.50
C THR A 590 14.38 21.79 -12.46
N TRP A 591 13.71 20.78 -11.93
CA TRP A 591 14.31 19.81 -11.04
C TRP A 591 15.36 18.96 -11.78
N VAL A 592 16.58 18.99 -11.27
CA VAL A 592 17.72 18.22 -11.78
C VAL A 592 18.07 17.13 -10.77
N THR A 593 18.15 15.88 -11.24
CA THR A 593 18.62 14.75 -10.42
C THR A 593 20.13 14.61 -10.51
N TRP A 594 20.77 14.58 -9.35
CA TRP A 594 22.18 14.24 -9.15
C TRP A 594 22.27 12.84 -8.59
N ARG A 595 23.25 12.06 -9.06
CA ARG A 595 23.31 10.63 -8.78
C ARG A 595 24.73 10.11 -8.77
N THR A 596 25.04 9.08 -7.99
CA THR A 596 26.38 8.46 -8.00
C THR A 596 26.53 7.40 -9.11
N GLU A 597 25.43 6.83 -9.57
CA GLU A 597 25.42 5.82 -10.63
C GLU A 597 25.78 6.40 -12.01
N SER A 598 26.27 5.53 -12.89
CA SER A 598 26.62 5.92 -14.26
C SER A 598 25.42 6.51 -15.01
N GLY A 599 25.58 7.70 -15.60
CA GLY A 599 24.54 8.32 -16.40
C GLY A 599 24.70 9.83 -16.53
N THR A 600 23.61 10.51 -16.89
CA THR A 600 23.52 11.99 -16.92
C THR A 600 23.65 12.54 -15.49
N ASN A 601 24.37 13.63 -15.27
CA ASN A 601 24.54 14.25 -13.93
C ASN A 601 25.14 13.29 -12.88
N GLN A 602 26.11 12.47 -13.29
CA GLN A 602 26.80 11.56 -12.38
C GLN A 602 27.81 12.32 -11.51
N LEU A 603 27.66 12.25 -10.19
CA LEU A 603 28.51 12.90 -9.21
C LEU A 603 29.93 12.34 -9.25
N THR A 604 30.88 13.26 -9.06
CA THR A 604 32.31 12.97 -8.94
C THR A 604 32.80 13.46 -7.60
N PHE A 605 33.79 12.78 -7.04
CA PHE A 605 34.26 13.00 -5.68
C PHE A 605 35.71 13.48 -5.67
N TYR A 606 36.04 14.28 -4.67
CA TYR A 606 37.40 14.60 -4.26
C TYR A 606 37.51 14.55 -2.74
N ASP A 607 38.72 14.30 -2.23
CA ASP A 607 39.01 14.34 -0.80
C ASP A 607 39.26 15.80 -0.37
N HIS A 608 38.25 16.44 0.24
CA HIS A 608 38.17 17.90 0.46
C HIS A 608 39.37 18.51 1.19
N ASN A 609 40.15 17.72 1.92
CA ASN A 609 41.20 18.24 2.80
C ASN A 609 42.63 17.83 2.42
N HIS A 610 42.88 17.15 1.29
CA HIS A 610 44.24 16.63 1.02
C HIS A 610 44.72 16.51 -0.43
N ASP A 611 43.95 16.88 -1.46
CA ASP A 611 44.40 16.65 -2.84
C ASP A 611 45.32 17.74 -3.44
N TYR A 612 45.95 18.59 -2.62
CA TYR A 612 46.96 19.54 -3.10
C TYR A 612 48.20 19.61 -2.19
N ASP A 613 49.38 19.47 -2.80
CA ASP A 613 50.70 19.63 -2.20
C ASP A 613 50.83 20.97 -1.45
N THR A 614 50.79 20.92 -0.11
CA THR A 614 50.93 22.06 0.82
C THR A 614 52.38 22.46 1.06
N THR A 615 53.21 22.54 0.00
CA THR A 615 54.48 23.28 0.13
C THR A 615 54.27 24.77 0.44
N ASP A 616 53.04 25.28 0.32
CA ASP A 616 52.63 26.57 0.91
C ASP A 616 51.73 26.35 2.13
N SER A 617 52.26 26.63 3.31
CA SER A 617 51.60 26.49 4.61
C SER A 617 50.66 27.67 4.92
N THR A 618 49.91 28.15 3.95
CA THR A 618 48.90 29.19 4.09
C THR A 618 47.51 28.55 4.06
N PRO A 619 46.85 28.38 5.23
CA PRO A 619 45.44 28.03 5.26
C PRO A 619 44.65 29.19 4.65
N GLY A 620 44.03 28.96 3.49
CA GLY A 620 43.06 29.89 2.91
C GLY A 620 43.24 30.29 1.45
N ASP A 621 44.25 29.80 0.72
CA ASP A 621 44.45 30.20 -0.69
C ASP A 621 44.60 29.02 -1.68
N ALA A 622 44.33 27.77 -1.30
CA ALA A 622 44.15 26.71 -2.30
C ALA A 622 42.82 26.98 -3.02
N PRO A 623 42.83 27.46 -4.28
CA PRO A 623 41.57 27.65 -4.99
C PRO A 623 40.98 26.26 -5.21
N ASN A 624 39.75 26.04 -4.74
CA ASN A 624 38.88 24.92 -5.08
C ASN A 624 39.26 24.38 -6.46
N ALA A 625 40.04 23.30 -6.48
CA ALA A 625 40.62 22.81 -7.72
C ALA A 625 39.48 22.17 -8.50
N TYR A 626 38.90 22.98 -9.38
CA TYR A 626 37.95 22.61 -10.40
C TYR A 626 38.51 21.38 -11.13
N LEU A 627 38.10 20.18 -10.70
CA LEU A 627 38.33 18.97 -11.47
C LEU A 627 37.48 19.16 -12.71
N GLY A 628 38.13 19.51 -13.83
CA GLY A 628 37.43 19.77 -15.09
C GLY A 628 36.46 18.63 -15.39
N GLN A 629 35.35 18.97 -16.05
CA GLN A 629 34.18 18.09 -16.31
C GLN A 629 34.46 16.70 -16.91
N ASP A 630 35.71 16.39 -17.28
CA ASP A 630 36.10 15.22 -18.06
C ASP A 630 37.05 14.23 -17.34
N THR A 631 37.45 14.46 -16.07
CA THR A 631 38.39 13.56 -15.34
C THR A 631 37.86 12.99 -14.01
N GLY A 632 36.64 13.30 -13.61
CA GLY A 632 36.19 13.12 -12.22
C GLY A 632 36.14 11.65 -11.75
N VAL A 633 36.62 11.44 -10.52
CA VAL A 633 36.59 10.15 -9.81
C VAL A 633 35.16 9.83 -9.39
N THR A 634 34.64 8.68 -9.81
CA THR A 634 33.27 8.26 -9.47
C THR A 634 33.22 7.46 -8.17
N LEU A 635 32.02 7.23 -7.62
CA LEU A 635 31.85 6.31 -6.49
C LEU A 635 32.38 4.90 -6.83
N ALA A 636 32.12 4.41 -8.04
CA ALA A 636 32.61 3.12 -8.51
C ALA A 636 34.14 3.04 -8.56
N ASP A 637 34.83 4.14 -8.87
CA ASP A 637 36.29 4.21 -8.83
C ASP A 637 36.81 4.04 -7.40
N LEU A 638 36.21 4.75 -6.43
CA LEU A 638 36.55 4.64 -5.01
C LEU A 638 36.27 3.25 -4.42
N GLN A 639 35.27 2.55 -4.94
CA GLN A 639 34.89 1.19 -4.53
C GLN A 639 35.69 0.09 -5.22
N SER A 640 36.42 0.41 -6.30
CA SER A 640 37.06 -0.57 -7.17
C SER A 640 38.27 -1.29 -6.54
N THR A 641 38.86 -0.69 -5.50
CA THR A 641 40.11 -1.16 -4.87
C THR A 641 40.20 -0.71 -3.41
N ASP A 642 40.94 -1.44 -2.60
CA ASP A 642 41.32 -1.07 -1.22
C ASP A 642 42.59 -0.19 -1.17
N ALA A 643 43.15 0.15 -2.34
CA ALA A 643 44.36 0.95 -2.48
C ALA A 643 44.21 1.97 -3.62
N PHE A 644 43.26 2.88 -3.46
CA PHE A 644 42.95 3.95 -4.42
C PHE A 644 44.05 5.01 -4.44
N ASP A 645 44.52 5.37 -5.62
CA ASP A 645 45.63 6.32 -5.83
C ASP A 645 45.17 7.45 -6.76
N TRP A 646 45.01 8.64 -6.16
CA TRP A 646 44.50 9.85 -6.81
C TRP A 646 45.38 10.33 -7.96
N SER A 647 46.68 10.04 -7.93
CA SER A 647 47.62 10.43 -8.99
C SER A 647 47.34 9.73 -10.33
N ASN A 648 46.52 8.68 -10.35
CA ASN A 648 46.05 8.04 -11.59
C ASN A 648 44.95 8.82 -12.29
N TYR A 649 44.26 9.72 -11.58
CA TYR A 649 43.10 10.47 -12.06
C TYR A 649 43.39 11.97 -12.17
N VAL A 650 44.19 12.52 -11.26
CA VAL A 650 44.50 13.94 -11.18
C VAL A 650 46.02 14.15 -11.24
N SER A 651 46.48 15.01 -12.16
CA SER A 651 47.90 15.34 -12.24
C SER A 651 48.33 16.16 -11.02
N ASP A 652 49.44 15.78 -10.38
CA ASP A 652 50.00 16.39 -9.16
C ASP A 652 49.24 16.07 -7.84
N ALA A 653 48.28 15.14 -7.89
CA ALA A 653 47.59 14.61 -6.71
C ALA A 653 48.48 13.68 -5.86
N ASP A 654 48.05 13.42 -4.62
CA ASP A 654 48.72 12.49 -3.71
C ASP A 654 48.79 11.08 -4.34
N SER A 655 49.98 10.50 -4.32
CA SER A 655 50.24 9.14 -4.85
C SER A 655 50.19 8.06 -3.78
N THR A 656 49.86 8.43 -2.54
CA THR A 656 49.71 7.51 -1.42
C THR A 656 48.41 6.73 -1.58
N PRO A 657 48.44 5.39 -1.71
CA PRO A 657 47.22 4.61 -1.83
C PRO A 657 46.38 4.65 -0.55
N LYS A 658 45.07 4.83 -0.70
CA LYS A 658 44.09 4.97 0.38
C LYS A 658 42.95 3.97 0.21
N ASN A 659 42.43 3.42 1.31
CA ASN A 659 41.31 2.49 1.27
C ASN A 659 40.01 3.26 1.51
N TYR A 660 39.35 3.73 0.45
CA TYR A 660 38.04 4.37 0.63
C TYR A 660 36.92 3.33 0.77
N ARG A 661 37.04 2.19 0.09
CA ARG A 661 36.00 1.16 0.01
C ARG A 661 35.55 0.68 1.39
N ASP A 662 36.49 0.40 2.29
CA ASP A 662 36.18 -0.24 3.57
C ASP A 662 35.88 0.77 4.70
N GLU A 663 35.85 2.06 4.39
CA GLU A 663 35.60 3.14 5.36
C GLU A 663 34.12 3.19 5.76
N GLU A 664 33.84 3.05 7.06
CA GLU A 664 32.49 3.14 7.63
C GLU A 664 31.97 4.59 7.56
N VAL A 665 30.79 4.78 6.96
CA VAL A 665 30.14 6.09 6.82
C VAL A 665 29.45 6.48 8.12
N ARG A 666 29.82 7.65 8.66
CA ARG A 666 29.22 8.24 9.88
C ARG A 666 28.07 9.18 9.55
N ALA A 667 28.19 9.95 8.48
CA ALA A 667 27.15 10.88 8.05
C ALA A 667 27.26 11.27 6.57
N LEU A 668 26.11 11.60 5.99
CA LEU A 668 26.01 12.40 4.76
C LEU A 668 25.61 13.82 5.12
N ARG A 669 26.24 14.80 4.49
CA ARG A 669 25.90 16.21 4.64
C ARG A 669 25.52 16.80 3.29
N PHE A 670 24.33 17.39 3.23
CA PHE A 670 23.85 18.18 2.10
C PHE A 670 23.90 19.65 2.52
N ALA A 671 24.71 20.46 1.86
CA ALA A 671 24.91 21.84 2.29
C ALA A 671 25.10 22.82 1.14
N THR A 672 24.87 24.09 1.45
CA THR A 672 25.15 25.22 0.56
C THR A 672 26.54 25.81 0.81
N GLY A 673 27.14 26.39 -0.23
CA GLY A 673 28.44 27.06 -0.16
C GLY A 673 28.38 28.40 0.60
N SER A 674 28.87 28.42 1.83
CA SER A 674 28.70 29.51 2.81
C SER A 674 29.33 30.88 2.54
N ALA A 675 29.84 31.19 1.34
CA ALA A 675 30.66 32.41 1.17
C ALA A 675 30.78 33.00 -0.25
N TRP A 676 30.09 32.50 -1.27
CA TRP A 676 30.54 32.78 -2.64
C TRP A 676 29.67 33.73 -3.46
N GLU A 677 28.37 33.89 -3.21
CA GLU A 677 27.54 34.94 -3.83
C GLU A 677 26.36 35.34 -2.91
N ASP A 678 26.05 36.64 -2.83
CA ASP A 678 24.95 37.20 -2.03
C ASP A 678 23.54 36.88 -2.61
N ASP A 679 23.47 36.16 -3.74
CA ASP A 679 22.25 35.90 -4.54
C ASP A 679 22.05 34.39 -4.83
N HIS A 680 22.34 33.49 -3.88
CA HIS A 680 22.01 32.07 -4.05
C HIS A 680 20.50 31.85 -3.91
N GLU A 681 19.91 31.16 -4.88
CA GLU A 681 18.54 30.68 -4.83
C GLU A 681 18.52 29.26 -5.38
N GLY A 682 18.17 28.30 -4.53
CA GLY A 682 18.03 26.91 -4.95
C GLY A 682 17.21 26.09 -3.99
N CYS A 683 16.69 24.98 -4.49
CA CYS A 683 15.83 24.06 -3.79
C CYS A 683 16.52 22.70 -3.65
N LEU A 684 16.25 21.97 -2.57
CA LEU A 684 16.68 20.60 -2.30
C LEU A 684 15.44 19.74 -2.04
N ASP A 685 15.40 18.55 -2.63
CA ASP A 685 14.31 17.59 -2.45
C ASP A 685 14.76 16.16 -2.85
N ALA A 686 13.96 15.16 -2.49
CA ALA A 686 14.00 13.76 -2.92
C ALA A 686 15.38 13.12 -2.74
N ILE A 687 15.86 13.09 -1.50
CA ILE A 687 17.12 12.43 -1.14
C ILE A 687 16.85 10.93 -1.01
N GLU A 688 17.55 10.13 -1.81
CA GLU A 688 17.45 8.67 -1.82
C GLU A 688 18.85 8.08 -1.62
N ILE A 689 18.96 7.10 -0.72
CA ILE A 689 20.20 6.35 -0.48
C ILE A 689 19.85 4.87 -0.57
N THR A 690 20.58 4.11 -1.39
CA THR A 690 20.40 2.67 -1.52
C THR A 690 21.74 1.97 -1.32
N LEU A 691 21.73 0.88 -0.56
CA LEU A 691 22.88 0.01 -0.32
C LEU A 691 22.79 -1.25 -1.19
N GLU A 692 23.92 -1.91 -1.43
CA GLU A 692 24.00 -3.12 -2.26
C GLU A 692 23.27 -4.33 -1.66
N ASP A 693 23.06 -4.32 -0.33
CA ASP A 693 22.23 -5.31 0.37
C ASP A 693 20.71 -5.01 0.27
N GLY A 694 20.35 -3.94 -0.47
CA GLY A 694 18.99 -3.50 -0.75
C GLY A 694 18.41 -2.56 0.31
N ARG A 695 19.04 -2.37 1.48
CA ARG A 695 18.57 -1.39 2.46
C ARG A 695 18.57 -0.01 1.81
N SER A 696 17.52 0.76 2.03
CA SER A 696 17.40 2.10 1.46
C SER A 696 16.77 3.09 2.43
N ALA A 697 17.02 4.38 2.21
CA ALA A 697 16.31 5.44 2.90
C ALA A 697 15.89 6.50 1.89
N VAL A 698 14.65 6.96 2.04
CA VAL A 698 14.10 8.10 1.31
C VAL A 698 13.82 9.18 2.34
N VAL A 699 14.48 10.33 2.19
CA VAL A 699 14.24 11.48 3.05
C VAL A 699 13.32 12.42 2.29
N ASP A 700 12.09 12.46 2.76
CA ASP A 700 11.10 13.47 2.40
C ASP A 700 11.39 14.71 3.25
N LEU A 701 11.56 15.86 2.60
CA LEU A 701 11.85 17.11 3.28
C LEU A 701 10.54 17.85 3.65
N GLU A 702 9.39 17.22 3.45
CA GLU A 702 8.11 17.74 3.89
C GLU A 702 7.42 16.80 4.89
N PRO A 703 6.52 17.34 5.73
CA PRO A 703 5.49 16.58 6.44
C PRO A 703 4.13 16.65 5.74
#